data_AF-A0A945I5W5-F1
#
_entry.id   AF-A0A945I5W5-F1
#
_cell.length_a   1.000
_cell.length_b   1.000
_cell.length_c   1.000
_cell.angle_alpha   90.00
_cell.angle_beta   90.00
_cell.angle_gamma   90.00
#
_symmetry.space_group_name_H-M   'P 1'
#
loop_
_entity.id
_entity.type
_entity.pdbx_description
1 polymer ?
#
loop_
_entity_poly.entity_id
_entity_poly.type
_entity_poly.pdbx_seq_one_letter_code
_entity_poly.pdbx_strand_id
1 'polypeptide(L)'
;MGSTSSRKKTDLIKKIIAATKAVSKRKPSARQEKFIRQFFANSPLHDLDERKLDTLAGVASSAWNLAQKRKPGETKIRVSNPTKATDGWDSDRTLIEVVMEDMPFLVDSVTANLAQSGITVLQVTHPILRSQRGKDGSLKEILSKETSDVPISVEAVMSFEVTQLTPAARLKDLLSQMKSVLNDVRAAVEDWQPVRTRVQDIISEIKLQVTANNAGVLGETQDFLQWAHDNNFTFLGYREYDFTGNGTKLKAKVNPKSGLGILRDADRIVFKELRNMEIMPVEVRNFVRRRDPVVISKADVRSTVHRSVLLDTIGVKKYDKSGKVVGERLIVGLFTSVAYNSSPSSIPFLRRKVDTTVARAGFPPASHDGKALMNILETFPRDELFQIQDEKLLEISMGILHLQERQRVALFVRPDDFSRFVSCLIFVPRDQFTTQLRIQVQEKLEEAFNGEVSGFNMEFTEMPLARLHVTISTPGGKSKVNLDNIEAELSAMAQSWSDDLGGELVAEFGEDTGIKLVKSYSKAFPPSYTENFDASVAVADISRLEQVADGDDLNLHFYHRDGSAKNEVRFKVFHPARPLPLSDVLPMLEDMGLKVIDEVPHIVRPGKNSHDIIMIHDFGLVTRDGSAVDVEKSRANFHEVFSRVWHGEMESDGFNSLVLGAGLSWREIIILRTYAKYLKQAKAPFSQKYMEQALCNNTGITSNLV
;
A
#
# COMPACT_ATOMS: atom_id res chain seq x y z
N MET A 1 -18.75 -31.08 -16.66
CA MET A 1 -17.78 -31.06 -15.52
C MET A 1 -18.44 -30.97 -14.14
N GLY A 2 -19.68 -30.48 -13.98
CA GLY A 2 -20.32 -30.31 -12.66
C GLY A 2 -20.70 -31.61 -11.89
N SER A 3 -21.03 -32.71 -12.57
CA SER A 3 -21.50 -33.95 -11.90
C SER A 3 -20.39 -34.71 -11.17
N THR A 4 -19.17 -34.74 -11.72
CA THR A 4 -18.02 -35.44 -11.12
C THR A 4 -17.53 -34.76 -9.84
N SER A 5 -17.50 -33.42 -9.81
CA SER A 5 -17.09 -32.64 -8.63
C SER A 5 -18.08 -32.81 -7.47
N SER A 6 -19.39 -32.76 -7.75
CA SER A 6 -20.45 -32.99 -6.76
C SER A 6 -20.39 -34.39 -6.13
N ARG A 7 -20.13 -35.42 -6.94
CA ARG A 7 -19.97 -36.80 -6.45
C ARG A 7 -18.74 -36.95 -5.55
N LYS A 8 -17.58 -36.41 -6.00
CA LYS A 8 -16.34 -36.40 -5.20
C LYS A 8 -16.54 -35.73 -3.84
N LYS A 9 -17.20 -34.57 -3.80
CA LYS A 9 -17.52 -33.86 -2.55
C LYS A 9 -18.39 -34.68 -1.62
N THR A 10 -19.43 -35.32 -2.16
CA THR A 10 -20.34 -36.17 -1.38
C THR A 10 -19.61 -37.35 -0.75
N ASP A 11 -18.69 -37.98 -1.49
CA ASP A 11 -17.89 -39.09 -0.98
C ASP A 11 -16.84 -38.64 0.04
N LEU A 12 -16.24 -37.45 -0.15
CA LEU A 12 -15.36 -36.85 0.85
C LEU A 12 -16.10 -36.57 2.17
N ILE A 13 -17.31 -35.99 2.10
CA ILE A 13 -18.15 -35.76 3.30
C ILE A 13 -18.48 -37.08 4.01
N LYS A 14 -18.75 -38.17 3.28
CA LYS A 14 -18.94 -39.50 3.90
C LYS A 14 -17.68 -39.97 4.64
N LYS A 15 -16.49 -39.75 4.08
CA LYS A 15 -15.21 -40.07 4.74
C LYS A 15 -15.01 -39.22 6.01
N ILE A 16 -15.32 -37.92 5.97
CA ILE A 16 -15.27 -37.03 7.14
C ILE A 16 -16.21 -37.54 8.24
N ILE A 17 -17.45 -37.92 7.89
CA ILE A 17 -18.42 -38.48 8.84
C ILE A 17 -17.86 -39.75 9.49
N ALA A 18 -17.27 -40.66 8.71
CA ALA A 18 -16.67 -41.88 9.26
C ALA A 18 -15.50 -41.59 10.22
N ALA A 19 -14.67 -40.58 9.93
CA ALA A 19 -13.54 -40.17 10.76
C ALA A 19 -13.96 -39.58 12.12
N THR A 20 -15.20 -39.09 12.28
CA THR A 20 -15.69 -38.58 13.58
C THR A 20 -15.66 -39.63 14.71
N LYS A 21 -15.67 -40.93 14.36
CA LYS A 21 -15.52 -42.01 15.34
C LYS A 21 -14.16 -41.98 16.02
N ALA A 22 -13.10 -41.62 15.30
CA ALA A 22 -11.75 -41.52 15.85
C ALA A 22 -11.64 -40.33 16.83
N VAL A 23 -12.28 -39.20 16.50
CA VAL A 23 -12.29 -37.99 17.34
C VAL A 23 -13.13 -38.17 18.60
N SER A 24 -14.39 -38.61 18.46
CA SER A 24 -15.37 -38.65 19.56
C SER A 24 -15.38 -39.97 20.35
N LYS A 25 -14.61 -40.98 19.89
CA LYS A 25 -14.63 -42.37 20.38
C LYS A 25 -16.01 -43.05 20.31
N ARG A 26 -16.99 -42.47 19.61
CA ARG A 26 -18.37 -42.96 19.45
C ARG A 26 -18.80 -42.85 17.99
N LYS A 27 -19.74 -43.69 17.56
CA LYS A 27 -20.34 -43.50 16.22
C LYS A 27 -21.17 -42.21 16.21
N PRO A 28 -21.15 -41.42 15.12
CA PRO A 28 -21.98 -40.23 15.02
C PRO A 28 -23.46 -40.62 15.09
N SER A 29 -24.26 -39.80 15.77
CA SER A 29 -25.72 -39.96 15.73
C SER A 29 -26.27 -39.54 14.37
N ALA A 30 -27.45 -40.02 13.97
CA ALA A 30 -28.10 -39.59 12.73
C ALA A 30 -28.24 -38.05 12.61
N ARG A 31 -28.46 -37.37 13.75
CA ARG A 31 -28.53 -35.90 13.81
C ARG A 31 -27.18 -35.25 13.54
N GLN A 32 -26.10 -35.81 14.09
CA GLN A 32 -24.74 -35.34 13.85
C GLN A 32 -24.31 -35.58 12.40
N GLU A 33 -24.68 -36.71 11.80
CA GLU A 33 -24.42 -36.94 10.37
C GLU A 33 -25.14 -35.89 9.49
N LYS A 34 -26.41 -35.60 9.79
CA LYS A 34 -27.19 -34.59 9.09
C LYS A 34 -26.57 -33.20 9.25
N PHE A 35 -26.07 -32.86 10.45
CA PHE A 35 -25.30 -31.64 10.69
C PHE A 35 -24.07 -31.56 9.79
N ILE A 36 -23.19 -32.56 9.82
CA ILE A 36 -21.90 -32.54 9.09
C ILE A 36 -22.13 -32.40 7.59
N ARG A 37 -23.16 -33.07 7.06
CA ARG A 37 -23.54 -32.94 5.64
C ARG A 37 -23.92 -31.51 5.28
N GLN A 38 -24.73 -30.84 6.10
CA GLN A 38 -25.12 -29.46 5.87
C GLN A 38 -23.96 -28.48 6.13
N PHE A 39 -23.09 -28.81 7.10
CA PHE A 39 -21.96 -27.98 7.50
C PHE A 39 -20.97 -27.77 6.36
N PHE A 40 -20.58 -28.84 5.68
CA PHE A 40 -19.68 -28.76 4.52
C PHE A 40 -20.40 -28.65 3.16
N ALA A 41 -21.73 -28.53 3.13
CA ALA A 41 -22.53 -28.56 1.89
C ALA A 41 -22.11 -27.49 0.88
N ASN A 42 -21.67 -26.32 1.36
CA ASN A 42 -21.27 -25.19 0.52
C ASN A 42 -19.75 -24.93 0.51
N SER A 43 -18.94 -25.67 1.27
CA SER A 43 -17.49 -25.51 1.26
C SER A 43 -16.88 -25.88 -0.10
N PRO A 44 -15.92 -25.12 -0.66
CA PRO A 44 -15.21 -25.51 -1.87
C PRO A 44 -14.57 -26.89 -1.74
N LEU A 45 -14.60 -27.72 -2.80
CA LEU A 45 -14.02 -29.06 -2.75
C LEU A 45 -12.52 -29.03 -2.47
N HIS A 46 -11.81 -28.08 -3.07
CA HIS A 46 -10.37 -27.88 -2.92
C HIS A 46 -9.98 -27.69 -1.44
N ASP A 47 -10.67 -26.80 -0.73
CA ASP A 47 -10.44 -26.51 0.69
C ASP A 47 -10.60 -27.74 1.60
N LEU A 48 -11.44 -28.69 1.20
CA LEU A 48 -11.64 -29.93 1.96
C LEU A 48 -10.59 -31.01 1.60
N ASP A 49 -10.15 -31.07 0.34
CA ASP A 49 -9.26 -32.13 -0.14
C ASP A 49 -7.81 -31.95 0.35
N GLU A 50 -7.37 -30.71 0.57
CA GLU A 50 -6.04 -30.39 1.12
C GLU A 50 -5.92 -30.67 2.62
N ARG A 51 -7.03 -30.99 3.30
CA ARG A 51 -7.09 -31.12 4.76
C ARG A 51 -7.16 -32.57 5.20
N LYS A 52 -6.49 -32.88 6.31
CA LYS A 52 -6.58 -34.20 6.96
C LYS A 52 -8.02 -34.47 7.40
N LEU A 53 -8.52 -35.67 7.09
CA LEU A 53 -9.89 -36.08 7.44
C LEU A 53 -10.18 -35.98 8.94
N ASP A 54 -9.23 -36.34 9.79
CA ASP A 54 -9.37 -36.28 11.25
C ASP A 54 -9.54 -34.83 11.75
N THR A 55 -8.86 -33.87 11.10
CA THR A 55 -8.99 -32.44 11.42
C THR A 55 -10.36 -31.91 11.00
N LEU A 56 -10.83 -32.23 9.80
CA LEU A 56 -12.18 -31.84 9.34
C LEU A 56 -13.28 -32.46 10.22
N ALA A 57 -13.10 -33.72 10.62
CA ALA A 57 -13.99 -34.39 11.56
C ALA A 57 -13.96 -33.74 12.95
N GLY A 58 -12.78 -33.29 13.39
CA GLY A 58 -12.56 -32.52 14.61
C GLY A 58 -13.33 -31.21 14.63
N VAL A 59 -13.13 -30.37 13.60
CA VAL A 59 -13.83 -29.09 13.41
C VAL A 59 -15.34 -29.29 13.43
N ALA A 60 -15.86 -30.22 12.62
CA ALA A 60 -17.30 -30.43 12.55
C ALA A 60 -17.89 -30.99 13.85
N SER A 61 -17.13 -31.82 14.59
CA SER A 61 -17.55 -32.32 15.90
C SER A 61 -17.53 -31.21 16.97
N SER A 62 -16.56 -30.31 16.92
CA SER A 62 -16.47 -29.15 17.81
C SER A 62 -17.66 -28.21 17.61
N ALA A 63 -17.98 -27.90 16.36
CA ALA A 63 -19.09 -27.02 15.99
C ALA A 63 -20.44 -27.66 16.36
N TRP A 64 -20.59 -28.95 16.10
CA TRP A 64 -21.74 -29.74 16.56
C TRP A 64 -21.93 -29.63 18.07
N ASN A 65 -20.87 -29.85 18.86
CA ASN A 65 -20.93 -29.78 20.31
C ASN A 65 -21.32 -28.39 20.81
N LEU A 66 -20.85 -27.33 20.16
CA LEU A 66 -21.23 -25.95 20.49
C LEU A 66 -22.71 -25.68 20.20
N ALA A 67 -23.25 -26.23 19.10
CA ALA A 67 -24.63 -26.02 18.64
C ALA A 67 -25.70 -26.75 19.48
N GLN A 68 -25.31 -27.74 20.28
CA GLN A 68 -26.24 -28.62 21.02
C GLN A 68 -27.16 -27.88 21.99
N LYS A 69 -26.72 -26.77 22.58
CA LYS A 69 -27.52 -26.00 23.55
C LYS A 69 -27.35 -24.50 23.35
N ARG A 70 -28.42 -23.83 22.95
CA ARG A 70 -28.49 -22.37 22.76
C ARG A 70 -29.89 -21.86 23.10
N LYS A 71 -29.98 -20.89 24.00
CA LYS A 71 -31.26 -20.22 24.31
C LYS A 71 -31.63 -19.21 23.21
N PRO A 72 -32.91 -18.87 23.03
CA PRO A 72 -33.32 -17.76 22.15
C PRO A 72 -32.54 -16.46 22.49
N GLY A 73 -32.08 -15.72 21.47
CA GLY A 73 -31.26 -14.52 21.62
C GLY A 73 -29.81 -14.74 22.07
N GLU A 74 -29.39 -15.96 22.45
CA GLU A 74 -28.02 -16.24 22.88
C GLU A 74 -27.06 -16.38 21.69
N THR A 75 -25.90 -15.72 21.76
CA THR A 75 -24.73 -15.97 20.89
C THR A 75 -23.77 -16.90 21.61
N LYS A 76 -23.49 -18.08 21.03
CA LYS A 76 -22.41 -18.95 21.48
C LYS A 76 -21.15 -18.64 20.67
N ILE A 77 -20.02 -18.43 21.35
CA ILE A 77 -18.72 -18.24 20.72
C ILE A 77 -17.70 -19.11 21.44
N ARG A 78 -16.84 -19.80 20.68
CA ARG A 78 -15.66 -20.49 21.19
C ARG A 78 -14.43 -20.04 20.40
N VAL A 79 -13.34 -19.77 21.10
CA VAL A 79 -12.02 -19.51 20.52
C VAL A 79 -11.04 -20.45 21.21
N SER A 80 -10.38 -21.33 20.46
CA SER A 80 -9.53 -22.38 21.04
C SER A 80 -8.43 -22.85 20.09
N ASN A 81 -7.36 -23.41 20.65
CA ASN A 81 -6.35 -24.18 19.93
C ASN A 81 -6.59 -25.67 20.27
N PRO A 82 -7.26 -26.43 19.39
CA PRO A 82 -7.62 -27.82 19.67
C PRO A 82 -6.39 -28.70 19.85
N THR A 83 -6.35 -29.52 20.90
CA THR A 83 -5.25 -30.48 21.12
C THR A 83 -5.75 -31.90 21.35
N LYS A 84 -4.93 -32.89 21.01
CA LYS A 84 -5.32 -34.30 21.17
C LYS A 84 -5.64 -34.66 22.63
N ALA A 85 -4.99 -34.01 23.60
CA ALA A 85 -5.21 -34.26 25.03
C ALA A 85 -6.56 -33.72 25.53
N THR A 86 -6.97 -32.53 25.06
CA THR A 86 -8.18 -31.85 25.53
C THR A 86 -9.41 -32.17 24.68
N ASP A 87 -9.23 -32.28 23.36
CA ASP A 87 -10.33 -32.32 22.38
C ASP A 87 -10.42 -33.66 21.64
N GLY A 88 -9.39 -34.50 21.74
CA GLY A 88 -9.30 -35.79 21.03
C GLY A 88 -8.82 -35.69 19.58
N TRP A 89 -8.46 -34.49 19.12
CA TRP A 89 -7.90 -34.19 17.81
C TRP A 89 -6.96 -32.99 17.91
N ASP A 90 -6.06 -32.81 16.95
CA ASP A 90 -5.07 -31.73 16.97
C ASP A 90 -5.22 -30.82 15.74
N SER A 91 -4.91 -29.54 15.93
CA SER A 91 -4.83 -28.54 14.86
C SER A 91 -3.70 -27.57 15.13
N ASP A 92 -2.94 -27.31 14.08
CA ASP A 92 -1.93 -26.25 13.98
C ASP A 92 -2.54 -24.84 13.79
N ARG A 93 -3.85 -24.68 14.02
CA ARG A 93 -4.61 -23.45 13.78
C ARG A 93 -5.45 -23.08 15.00
N THR A 94 -5.77 -21.80 15.13
CA THR A 94 -6.77 -21.35 16.08
C THR A 94 -8.15 -21.47 15.45
N LEU A 95 -9.09 -22.08 16.16
CA LEU A 95 -10.47 -22.28 15.74
C LEU A 95 -11.38 -21.27 16.43
N ILE A 96 -12.19 -20.56 15.65
CA ILE A 96 -13.22 -19.64 16.11
C ILE A 96 -14.57 -20.19 15.65
N GLU A 97 -15.46 -20.49 16.57
CA GLU A 97 -16.76 -21.07 16.28
C GLU A 97 -17.86 -20.18 16.84
N VAL A 98 -18.90 -19.94 16.05
CA VAL A 98 -20.04 -19.10 16.41
C VAL A 98 -21.34 -19.85 16.10
N VAL A 99 -22.27 -19.86 17.04
CA VAL A 99 -23.65 -20.30 16.82
C VAL A 99 -24.60 -19.24 17.33
N MET A 100 -25.39 -18.67 16.42
CA MET A 100 -26.40 -17.67 16.75
C MET A 100 -27.56 -17.72 15.76
N GLU A 101 -28.56 -16.90 16.00
CA GLU A 101 -29.64 -16.67 15.03
C GLU A 101 -29.08 -16.05 13.76
N ASP A 102 -29.56 -16.52 12.61
CA ASP A 102 -29.11 -16.03 11.31
C ASP A 102 -29.57 -14.59 11.08
N MET A 103 -28.64 -13.75 10.61
CA MET A 103 -28.89 -12.35 10.28
C MET A 103 -27.89 -11.85 9.23
N PRO A 104 -28.21 -10.76 8.51
CA PRO A 104 -27.25 -10.12 7.62
C PRO A 104 -25.97 -9.69 8.35
N PHE A 105 -24.89 -9.56 7.59
CA PHE A 105 -23.59 -9.05 8.04
C PHE A 105 -22.82 -9.91 9.07
N LEU A 106 -23.13 -11.19 9.27
CA LEU A 106 -22.40 -11.99 10.24
C LEU A 106 -20.97 -12.34 9.79
N VAL A 107 -20.85 -12.96 8.62
CA VAL A 107 -19.58 -13.54 8.15
C VAL A 107 -18.57 -12.44 7.80
N ASP A 108 -18.99 -11.46 7.02
CA ASP A 108 -18.20 -10.31 6.60
C ASP A 108 -17.74 -9.44 7.79
N SER A 109 -18.57 -9.20 8.81
CA SER A 109 -18.16 -8.47 10.02
C SER A 109 -17.07 -9.19 10.80
N VAL A 110 -17.21 -10.52 10.97
CA VAL A 110 -16.19 -11.33 11.65
C VAL A 110 -14.90 -11.34 10.84
N THR A 111 -14.97 -11.60 9.54
CA THR A 111 -13.79 -11.61 8.66
C THR A 111 -13.10 -10.24 8.61
N ALA A 112 -13.86 -9.15 8.51
CA ALA A 112 -13.32 -7.79 8.50
C ALA A 112 -12.63 -7.44 9.82
N ASN A 113 -13.19 -7.87 10.95
CA ASN A 113 -12.58 -7.67 12.25
C ASN A 113 -11.28 -8.48 12.41
N LEU A 114 -11.25 -9.73 11.95
CA LEU A 114 -10.03 -10.56 11.98
C LEU A 114 -8.92 -9.93 11.12
N ALA A 115 -9.25 -9.48 9.91
CA ALA A 115 -8.29 -8.81 9.03
C ALA A 115 -7.73 -7.53 9.66
N GLN A 116 -8.58 -6.72 10.31
CA GLN A 116 -8.16 -5.51 11.02
C GLN A 116 -7.20 -5.82 12.19
N SER A 117 -7.39 -6.95 12.86
CA SER A 117 -6.50 -7.42 13.93
C SER A 117 -5.21 -8.10 13.40
N GLY A 118 -4.96 -8.07 12.09
CA GLY A 118 -3.81 -8.72 11.46
C GLY A 118 -3.87 -10.26 11.51
N ILE A 119 -5.06 -10.83 11.66
CA ILE A 119 -5.27 -12.28 11.77
C ILE A 119 -5.68 -12.83 10.41
N THR A 120 -4.81 -13.64 9.82
CA THR A 120 -5.07 -14.28 8.53
C THR A 120 -6.10 -15.40 8.68
N VAL A 121 -7.20 -15.27 7.96
CA VAL A 121 -8.24 -16.31 7.84
C VAL A 121 -7.80 -17.32 6.78
N LEU A 122 -7.68 -18.58 7.19
CA LEU A 122 -7.22 -19.68 6.34
C LEU A 122 -8.38 -20.50 5.78
N GLN A 123 -9.49 -20.61 6.53
CA GLN A 123 -10.68 -21.31 6.08
C GLN A 123 -11.92 -20.77 6.79
N VAL A 124 -13.05 -20.71 6.06
CA VAL A 124 -14.35 -20.34 6.61
C VAL A 124 -15.39 -21.38 6.22
N THR A 125 -16.16 -21.85 7.20
CA THR A 125 -17.34 -22.70 6.99
C THR A 125 -18.52 -22.07 7.71
N HIS A 126 -19.57 -21.68 6.98
CA HIS A 126 -20.66 -20.86 7.52
C HIS A 126 -22.07 -21.28 7.01
N PRO A 127 -22.49 -22.54 7.20
CA PRO A 127 -23.85 -22.95 6.86
C PRO A 127 -24.93 -22.16 7.64
N ILE A 128 -26.06 -21.99 6.98
CA ILE A 128 -27.32 -21.61 7.63
C ILE A 128 -28.11 -22.90 7.87
N LEU A 129 -28.40 -23.20 9.13
CA LEU A 129 -29.11 -24.41 9.53
C LEU A 129 -30.54 -24.06 9.97
N ARG A 130 -31.49 -24.88 9.51
CA ARG A 130 -32.86 -24.89 10.04
C ARG A 130 -32.89 -25.92 11.16
N SER A 131 -33.22 -25.51 12.38
CA SER A 131 -33.22 -26.39 13.54
C SER A 131 -34.51 -26.29 14.34
N GLN A 132 -34.86 -27.38 15.03
CA GLN A 132 -35.90 -27.39 16.05
C GLN A 132 -35.23 -27.46 17.43
N ARG A 133 -35.61 -26.55 18.34
CA ARG A 133 -35.08 -26.50 19.71
C ARG A 133 -36.15 -26.76 20.76
N GLY A 134 -35.73 -27.33 21.89
CA GLY A 134 -36.54 -27.40 23.11
C GLY A 134 -36.62 -26.05 23.83
N LYS A 135 -37.54 -25.94 24.80
CA LYS A 135 -37.70 -24.73 25.63
C LYS A 135 -36.43 -24.38 26.43
N ASP A 136 -35.60 -25.37 26.73
CA ASP A 136 -34.31 -25.22 27.44
C ASP A 136 -33.13 -24.88 26.51
N GLY A 137 -33.39 -24.72 25.20
CA GLY A 137 -32.39 -24.44 24.17
C GLY A 137 -31.71 -25.68 23.58
N SER A 138 -32.08 -26.89 24.01
CA SER A 138 -31.53 -28.13 23.48
C SER A 138 -31.87 -28.33 22.01
N LEU A 139 -30.90 -28.74 21.19
CA LEU A 139 -31.11 -29.09 19.79
C LEU A 139 -31.87 -30.42 19.70
N LYS A 140 -33.10 -30.37 19.19
CA LYS A 140 -33.95 -31.56 18.98
C LYS A 140 -33.71 -32.16 17.60
N GLU A 141 -33.74 -31.34 16.56
CA GLU A 141 -33.63 -31.80 15.18
C GLU A 141 -32.96 -30.76 14.28
N ILE A 142 -32.27 -31.23 13.23
CA ILE A 142 -31.84 -30.42 12.09
C ILE A 142 -32.77 -30.75 10.93
N LEU A 143 -33.39 -29.73 10.34
CA LEU A 143 -34.40 -29.87 9.31
C LEU A 143 -33.78 -29.82 7.90
N SER A 144 -34.48 -30.37 6.91
CA SER A 144 -34.16 -30.12 5.50
C SER A 144 -34.82 -28.81 5.05
N LYS A 145 -34.44 -28.29 3.86
CA LYS A 145 -34.98 -27.02 3.34
C LYS A 145 -36.50 -27.05 3.09
N GLU A 146 -37.07 -28.24 2.87
CA GLU A 146 -38.46 -28.45 2.47
C GLU A 146 -39.46 -28.50 3.64
N THR A 147 -38.98 -28.58 4.89
CA THR A 147 -39.86 -28.72 6.06
C THR A 147 -40.42 -27.35 6.51
N SER A 148 -41.74 -27.23 6.64
CA SER A 148 -42.44 -25.97 7.00
C SER A 148 -43.41 -26.07 8.19
N ASP A 149 -43.83 -27.27 8.62
CA ASP A 149 -44.95 -27.45 9.57
C ASP A 149 -44.57 -27.48 11.06
N VAL A 150 -43.33 -27.13 11.42
CA VAL A 150 -42.84 -27.15 12.80
C VAL A 150 -42.19 -25.81 13.16
N PRO A 151 -42.11 -25.41 14.45
CA PRO A 151 -41.35 -24.22 14.84
C PRO A 151 -39.87 -24.35 14.42
N ILE A 152 -39.41 -23.41 13.58
CA ILE A 152 -38.08 -23.41 12.97
C ILE A 152 -37.25 -22.28 13.57
N SER A 153 -36.05 -22.60 14.04
CA SER A 153 -34.99 -21.64 14.27
C SER A 153 -34.05 -21.66 13.06
N VAL A 154 -33.76 -20.49 12.49
CA VAL A 154 -32.77 -20.33 11.43
C VAL A 154 -31.49 -19.83 12.08
N GLU A 155 -30.41 -20.59 11.94
CA GLU A 155 -29.20 -20.39 12.72
C GLU A 155 -27.96 -20.33 11.83
N ALA A 156 -27.15 -19.30 12.02
CA ALA A 156 -25.82 -19.23 11.47
C ALA A 156 -24.87 -20.06 12.36
N VAL A 157 -24.26 -21.08 11.76
CA VAL A 157 -23.17 -21.83 12.38
C VAL A 157 -21.90 -21.51 11.61
N MET A 158 -21.01 -20.74 12.22
CA MET A 158 -19.78 -20.28 11.57
C MET A 158 -18.57 -20.89 12.24
N SER A 159 -17.59 -21.26 11.44
CA SER A 159 -16.29 -21.76 11.86
C SER A 159 -15.22 -21.08 11.02
N PHE A 160 -14.29 -20.39 11.69
CA PHE A 160 -13.14 -19.74 11.09
C PHE A 160 -11.89 -20.42 11.63
N GLU A 161 -11.02 -20.83 10.72
CA GLU A 161 -9.69 -21.30 11.06
C GLU A 161 -8.69 -20.21 10.69
N VAL A 162 -7.87 -19.81 11.66
CA VAL A 162 -6.90 -18.74 11.51
C VAL A 162 -5.49 -19.22 11.89
N THR A 163 -4.47 -18.47 11.50
CA THR A 163 -3.09 -18.71 11.95
C THR A 163 -3.04 -18.85 13.47
N GLN A 164 -2.29 -19.81 13.98
CA GLN A 164 -2.26 -20.12 15.41
C GLN A 164 -1.90 -18.90 16.25
N LEU A 165 -2.73 -18.60 17.25
CA LEU A 165 -2.53 -17.49 18.18
C LEU A 165 -2.00 -18.02 19.50
N THR A 166 -0.85 -17.49 19.91
CA THR A 166 -0.23 -17.65 21.23
C THR A 166 0.20 -16.27 21.75
N PRO A 167 0.18 -16.02 23.07
CA PRO A 167 -0.24 -16.88 24.18
C PRO A 167 -1.77 -16.88 24.43
N ALA A 168 -2.25 -17.67 25.41
CA ALA A 168 -3.68 -17.84 25.73
C ALA A 168 -4.44 -16.54 26.05
N ALA A 169 -3.74 -15.47 26.48
CA ALA A 169 -4.33 -14.14 26.67
C ALA A 169 -4.97 -13.62 25.36
N ARG A 170 -4.29 -13.80 24.22
CA ARG A 170 -4.80 -13.37 22.90
C ARG A 170 -6.11 -14.05 22.52
N LEU A 171 -6.33 -15.29 22.96
CA LEU A 171 -7.60 -16.00 22.71
C LEU A 171 -8.77 -15.38 23.49
N LYS A 172 -8.52 -14.92 24.72
CA LYS A 172 -9.54 -14.25 25.55
C LYS A 172 -9.89 -12.86 25.00
N ASP A 173 -8.89 -12.13 24.53
CA ASP A 173 -9.07 -10.82 23.91
C ASP A 173 -9.89 -10.96 22.62
N LEU A 174 -9.51 -11.91 21.76
CA LEU A 174 -10.25 -12.21 20.53
C LEU A 174 -11.69 -12.64 20.81
N LEU A 175 -11.93 -13.49 21.82
CA LEU A 175 -13.28 -13.86 22.22
C LEU A 175 -14.12 -12.63 22.64
N SER A 176 -13.52 -11.70 23.38
CA SER A 176 -14.21 -10.47 23.81
C SER A 176 -14.50 -9.55 22.62
N GLN A 177 -13.54 -9.43 21.70
CA GLN A 177 -13.71 -8.68 20.45
C GLN A 177 -14.83 -9.26 19.59
N MET A 178 -14.86 -10.58 19.38
CA MET A 178 -15.92 -11.28 18.63
C MET A 178 -17.30 -11.07 19.26
N LYS A 179 -17.40 -11.10 20.60
CA LYS A 179 -18.66 -10.78 21.30
C LYS A 179 -19.13 -9.35 21.01
N SER A 180 -18.21 -8.38 21.07
CA SER A 180 -18.53 -6.98 20.78
C SER A 180 -19.03 -6.81 19.35
N VAL A 181 -18.31 -7.38 18.37
CA VAL A 181 -18.68 -7.32 16.94
C VAL A 181 -20.06 -7.91 16.70
N LEU A 182 -20.34 -9.12 17.19
CA LEU A 182 -21.63 -9.77 16.97
C LEU A 182 -22.79 -9.09 17.72
N ASN A 183 -22.52 -8.43 18.85
CA ASN A 183 -23.51 -7.59 19.52
C ASN A 183 -23.84 -6.33 18.71
N ASP A 184 -22.85 -5.70 18.07
CA ASP A 184 -23.07 -4.57 17.18
C ASP A 184 -23.88 -4.97 15.94
N VAL A 185 -23.57 -6.12 15.33
CA VAL A 185 -24.35 -6.68 14.20
C VAL A 185 -25.81 -6.88 14.63
N ARG A 186 -26.04 -7.53 15.78
CA ARG A 186 -27.41 -7.71 16.31
C ARG A 186 -28.10 -6.38 16.52
N ALA A 187 -27.46 -5.42 17.19
CA ALA A 187 -28.06 -4.12 17.47
C ALA A 187 -28.45 -3.39 16.17
N ALA A 188 -27.57 -3.38 15.17
CA ALA A 188 -27.85 -2.80 13.86
C ALA A 188 -29.04 -3.49 13.16
N VAL A 189 -29.09 -4.83 13.17
CA VAL A 189 -30.16 -5.60 12.51
C VAL A 189 -31.50 -5.54 13.26
N GLU A 190 -31.50 -5.39 14.58
CA GLU A 190 -32.75 -5.23 15.34
C GLU A 190 -33.36 -3.84 15.15
N ASP A 191 -32.52 -2.81 15.02
CA ASP A 191 -32.97 -1.41 15.00
C ASP A 191 -32.98 -0.75 13.62
N TRP A 192 -32.61 -1.43 12.52
CA TRP A 192 -32.56 -0.76 11.22
C TRP A 192 -33.93 -0.24 10.77
N GLN A 193 -35.04 -0.94 11.06
CA GLN A 193 -36.39 -0.42 10.76
C GLN A 193 -36.74 0.79 11.65
N PRO A 194 -36.57 0.75 12.99
CA PRO A 194 -36.66 1.95 13.82
C PRO A 194 -35.84 3.14 13.32
N VAL A 195 -34.59 2.92 12.89
CA VAL A 195 -33.74 3.98 12.32
C VAL A 195 -34.34 4.52 11.03
N ARG A 196 -34.80 3.65 10.11
CA ARG A 196 -35.47 4.11 8.87
C ARG A 196 -36.72 4.93 9.16
N THR A 197 -37.53 4.53 10.14
CA THR A 197 -38.68 5.32 10.59
C THR A 197 -38.26 6.70 11.05
N ARG A 198 -37.18 6.82 11.85
CA ARG A 198 -36.64 8.13 12.26
C ARG A 198 -36.18 8.97 11.08
N VAL A 199 -35.53 8.37 10.08
CA VAL A 199 -35.14 9.09 8.86
C VAL A 199 -36.38 9.58 8.10
N GLN A 200 -37.43 8.76 7.99
CA GLN A 200 -38.68 9.15 7.36
C GLN A 200 -39.41 10.29 8.10
N ASP A 201 -39.37 10.29 9.44
CA ASP A 201 -39.88 11.40 10.25
C ASP A 201 -39.14 12.69 9.92
N ILE A 202 -37.80 12.64 9.85
CA ILE A 202 -36.95 13.78 9.50
C ILE A 202 -37.27 14.32 8.09
N ILE A 203 -37.41 13.43 7.10
CA ILE A 203 -37.78 13.79 5.73
C ILE A 203 -39.13 14.54 5.73
N SER A 204 -40.10 14.05 6.50
CA SER A 204 -41.44 14.64 6.59
C SER A 204 -41.42 16.03 7.24
N GLU A 205 -40.62 16.21 8.29
CA GLU A 205 -40.41 17.51 8.93
C GLU A 205 -39.76 18.54 7.98
N ILE A 206 -38.71 18.13 7.24
CA ILE A 206 -38.04 19.01 6.27
C ILE A 206 -39.00 19.42 5.15
N LYS A 207 -39.83 18.48 4.65
CA LYS A 207 -40.82 18.76 3.61
C LYS A 207 -41.79 19.86 4.01
N LEU A 208 -42.24 19.89 5.27
CA LEU A 208 -43.10 20.95 5.80
C LEU A 208 -42.40 22.32 5.84
N GLN A 209 -41.08 22.34 6.07
CA GLN A 209 -40.28 23.56 6.05
C GLN A 209 -40.01 24.07 4.63
N VAL A 210 -39.75 23.18 3.67
CA VAL A 210 -39.59 23.51 2.23
C VAL A 210 -40.84 24.21 1.70
N THR A 211 -42.03 23.76 2.10
CA THR A 211 -43.28 24.42 1.66
C THR A 211 -43.46 25.83 2.22
N ALA A 212 -42.71 26.22 3.25
CA ALA A 212 -42.82 27.52 3.91
C ALA A 212 -41.74 28.55 3.51
N ASN A 213 -40.60 28.13 2.94
CA ASN A 213 -39.46 28.98 2.58
C ASN A 213 -38.80 28.52 1.25
N ASN A 214 -38.12 29.44 0.54
CA ASN A 214 -37.52 29.19 -0.79
C ASN A 214 -36.76 27.84 -0.91
N ALA A 215 -37.17 27.03 -1.88
CA ALA A 215 -37.18 25.56 -1.84
C ALA A 215 -35.86 24.83 -2.18
N GLY A 216 -34.82 25.51 -2.66
CA GLY A 216 -33.67 24.85 -3.30
C GLY A 216 -32.85 23.93 -2.39
N VAL A 217 -32.25 24.48 -1.32
CA VAL A 217 -31.29 23.74 -0.46
C VAL A 217 -31.99 22.67 0.38
N LEU A 218 -33.17 23.00 0.93
CA LEU A 218 -33.94 22.08 1.75
C LEU A 218 -34.58 20.96 0.89
N GLY A 219 -34.97 21.25 -0.36
CA GLY A 219 -35.43 20.24 -1.31
C GLY A 219 -34.33 19.23 -1.64
N GLU A 220 -33.12 19.70 -1.96
CA GLU A 220 -31.97 18.82 -2.20
C GLU A 220 -31.62 17.95 -0.98
N THR A 221 -31.76 18.52 0.22
CA THR A 221 -31.57 17.80 1.47
C THR A 221 -32.60 16.67 1.64
N GLN A 222 -33.86 16.95 1.34
CA GLN A 222 -34.94 15.97 1.38
C GLN A 222 -34.67 14.83 0.39
N ASP A 223 -34.30 15.15 -0.85
CA ASP A 223 -33.99 14.18 -1.90
C ASP A 223 -32.81 13.28 -1.50
N PHE A 224 -31.77 13.84 -0.86
CA PHE A 224 -30.63 13.06 -0.39
C PHE A 224 -31.01 12.10 0.74
N LEU A 225 -31.79 12.54 1.74
CA LEU A 225 -32.23 11.67 2.81
C LEU A 225 -33.17 10.57 2.29
N GLN A 226 -34.03 10.89 1.33
CA GLN A 226 -34.88 9.90 0.66
C GLN A 226 -34.03 8.88 -0.12
N TRP A 227 -33.05 9.36 -0.89
CA TRP A 227 -32.11 8.50 -1.59
C TRP A 227 -31.37 7.56 -0.64
N ALA A 228 -30.86 8.07 0.50
CA ALA A 228 -30.23 7.24 1.52
C ALA A 228 -31.20 6.20 2.12
N HIS A 229 -32.45 6.61 2.40
CA HIS A 229 -33.51 5.75 2.91
C HIS A 229 -33.91 4.60 1.95
N ASP A 230 -33.75 4.83 0.64
CA ASP A 230 -34.12 3.90 -0.43
C ASP A 230 -32.96 2.96 -0.81
N ASN A 231 -32.34 2.38 0.23
CA ASN A 231 -31.27 1.37 0.17
C ASN A 231 -29.91 1.84 -0.38
N ASN A 232 -29.65 3.16 -0.40
CA ASN A 232 -28.33 3.68 -0.76
C ASN A 232 -27.42 3.95 0.45
N PHE A 233 -27.95 3.72 1.65
CA PHE A 233 -27.21 3.78 2.91
C PHE A 233 -27.60 2.62 3.83
N THR A 234 -26.61 1.88 4.32
CA THR A 234 -26.80 0.85 5.34
C THR A 234 -26.85 1.52 6.71
N PHE A 235 -28.06 1.65 7.27
CA PHE A 235 -28.27 2.24 8.58
C PHE A 235 -27.77 1.32 9.71
N LEU A 236 -26.78 1.80 10.48
CA LEU A 236 -26.21 1.03 11.60
C LEU A 236 -26.59 1.62 12.96
N GLY A 237 -26.87 2.92 13.04
CA GLY A 237 -27.34 3.53 14.27
C GLY A 237 -27.84 4.95 14.10
N TYR A 238 -28.50 5.45 15.14
CA TYR A 238 -29.05 6.80 15.21
C TYR A 238 -28.94 7.34 16.63
N ARG A 239 -28.68 8.64 16.78
CA ARG A 239 -28.87 9.36 18.04
C ARG A 239 -29.02 10.85 17.81
N GLU A 240 -29.48 11.57 18.83
CA GLU A 240 -29.60 13.02 18.80
C GLU A 240 -28.64 13.70 19.77
N TYR A 241 -28.15 14.86 19.35
CA TYR A 241 -27.42 15.82 20.16
C TYR A 241 -28.25 17.08 20.34
N ASP A 242 -28.23 17.60 21.56
CA ASP A 242 -28.74 18.92 21.90
C ASP A 242 -27.56 19.86 22.14
N PHE A 243 -27.59 21.01 21.46
CA PHE A 243 -26.56 22.04 21.59
C PHE A 243 -27.04 23.12 22.57
N THR A 244 -26.21 23.40 23.57
CA THR A 244 -26.49 24.40 24.61
C THR A 244 -25.32 25.37 24.76
N GLY A 245 -25.60 26.58 25.25
CA GLY A 245 -24.58 27.62 25.41
C GLY A 245 -24.23 28.37 24.11
N ASN A 246 -23.27 29.28 24.21
CA ASN A 246 -22.80 30.15 23.12
C ASN A 246 -21.29 30.42 23.25
N GLY A 247 -20.69 31.05 22.23
CA GLY A 247 -19.25 31.34 22.20
C GLY A 247 -18.38 30.12 22.54
N THR A 248 -17.49 30.30 23.51
CA THR A 248 -16.61 29.28 24.08
C THR A 248 -17.30 28.31 25.03
N LYS A 249 -18.55 28.59 25.45
CA LYS A 249 -19.36 27.76 26.35
C LYS A 249 -20.31 26.82 25.61
N LEU A 250 -20.16 26.66 24.30
CA LEU A 250 -20.98 25.75 23.50
C LEU A 250 -20.73 24.30 23.94
N LYS A 251 -21.81 23.57 24.22
CA LYS A 251 -21.80 22.18 24.68
C LYS A 251 -22.73 21.34 23.81
N ALA A 252 -22.30 20.12 23.49
CA ALA A 252 -23.13 19.12 22.81
C ALA A 252 -23.42 17.98 23.77
N LYS A 253 -24.70 17.64 23.97
CA LYS A 253 -25.10 16.56 24.86
C LYS A 253 -25.92 15.53 24.10
N VAL A 254 -25.57 14.26 24.24
CA VAL A 254 -26.37 13.14 23.70
C VAL A 254 -27.70 13.09 24.45
N ASN A 255 -28.81 12.98 23.71
CA ASN A 255 -30.10 12.64 24.28
C ASN A 255 -30.13 11.12 24.57
N PRO A 256 -30.10 10.69 25.84
CA PRO A 256 -29.92 9.28 26.20
C PRO A 256 -31.09 8.39 25.78
N LYS A 257 -32.25 8.96 25.44
CA LYS A 257 -33.44 8.22 24.99
C LYS A 257 -33.53 8.06 23.47
N SER A 258 -32.58 8.63 22.73
CA SER A 258 -32.61 8.65 21.26
C SER A 258 -31.78 7.55 20.59
N GLY A 259 -30.89 6.89 21.34
CA GLY A 259 -29.94 5.92 20.80
C GLY A 259 -30.60 4.68 20.21
N LEU A 260 -30.27 4.35 18.96
CA LEU A 260 -30.69 3.15 18.24
C LEU A 260 -29.48 2.48 17.57
N GLY A 261 -29.60 1.17 17.33
CA GLY A 261 -28.60 0.35 16.67
C GLY A 261 -27.30 0.32 17.46
N ILE A 262 -26.17 0.48 16.76
CA ILE A 262 -24.85 0.52 17.39
C ILE A 262 -24.69 1.69 18.36
N LEU A 263 -25.58 2.69 18.32
CA LEU A 263 -25.59 3.87 19.19
C LEU A 263 -26.57 3.78 20.37
N ARG A 264 -27.12 2.59 20.67
CA ARG A 264 -27.92 2.35 21.89
C ARG A 264 -27.16 2.76 23.15
N ASP A 265 -25.86 2.49 23.18
CA ASP A 265 -24.98 2.95 24.25
C ASP A 265 -24.69 4.45 24.09
N ALA A 266 -25.22 5.27 24.99
CA ALA A 266 -24.94 6.69 25.05
C ALA A 266 -23.44 6.98 25.26
N ASP A 267 -22.71 5.99 25.79
CA ASP A 267 -21.28 6.08 26.00
C ASP A 267 -20.41 5.83 24.76
N ARG A 268 -21.00 5.35 23.66
CA ARG A 268 -20.25 5.11 22.43
C ARG A 268 -19.75 6.41 21.81
N ILE A 269 -18.45 6.47 21.56
CA ILE A 269 -17.81 7.61 20.89
C ILE A 269 -18.03 7.51 19.39
N VAL A 270 -18.48 8.61 18.77
CA VAL A 270 -18.54 8.75 17.31
C VAL A 270 -17.60 9.88 16.88
N PHE A 271 -17.68 11.01 17.61
CA PHE A 271 -16.75 12.14 17.53
C PHE A 271 -16.20 12.41 18.94
N LYS A 272 -14.89 12.29 19.13
CA LYS A 272 -14.17 12.53 20.38
C LYS A 272 -14.29 13.99 20.79
N GLU A 273 -14.29 14.90 19.82
CA GLU A 273 -14.36 16.35 19.99
C GLU A 273 -15.71 16.80 20.57
N LEU A 274 -16.77 16.01 20.39
CA LEU A 274 -18.08 16.29 20.97
C LEU A 274 -18.22 15.79 22.42
N ARG A 275 -17.26 15.02 22.94
CA ARG A 275 -17.25 14.52 24.33
C ARG A 275 -16.40 15.35 25.28
N ASN A 276 -15.22 15.81 24.84
CA ASN A 276 -14.32 16.60 25.68
C ASN A 276 -14.78 18.07 25.73
N MET A 277 -15.56 18.37 26.77
CA MET A 277 -16.36 19.59 26.92
C MET A 277 -15.65 20.77 27.59
N GLU A 278 -14.36 20.65 27.92
CA GLU A 278 -13.64 21.75 28.60
C GLU A 278 -13.26 22.88 27.63
N ILE A 279 -12.82 22.56 26.40
CA ILE A 279 -12.62 23.54 25.32
C ILE A 279 -12.88 22.86 23.95
N MET A 280 -14.07 23.06 23.38
CA MET A 280 -14.33 22.68 21.99
C MET A 280 -13.47 23.56 21.05
N PRO A 281 -12.63 22.98 20.16
CA PRO A 281 -11.80 23.74 19.23
C PRO A 281 -12.63 24.70 18.36
N VAL A 282 -12.02 25.77 17.87
CA VAL A 282 -12.71 26.81 17.09
C VAL A 282 -13.37 26.21 15.86
N GLU A 283 -12.68 25.31 15.19
CA GLU A 283 -13.08 24.59 13.98
C GLU A 283 -14.36 23.78 14.24
N VAL A 284 -14.38 23.00 15.33
CA VAL A 284 -15.53 22.21 15.75
C VAL A 284 -16.71 23.10 16.13
N ARG A 285 -16.48 24.23 16.81
CA ARG A 285 -17.55 25.21 17.11
C ARG A 285 -18.14 25.83 15.85
N ASN A 286 -17.30 26.10 14.85
CA ASN A 286 -17.75 26.62 13.55
C ASN A 286 -18.59 25.57 12.82
N PHE A 287 -18.14 24.30 12.82
CA PHE A 287 -18.89 23.17 12.26
C PHE A 287 -20.27 23.01 12.92
N VAL A 288 -20.32 23.01 14.26
CA VAL A 288 -21.59 22.87 15.01
C VAL A 288 -22.57 24.01 14.69
N ARG A 289 -22.07 25.20 14.36
CA ARG A 289 -22.87 26.38 14.02
C ARG A 289 -23.17 26.56 12.53
N ARG A 290 -22.60 25.72 11.66
CA ARG A 290 -22.93 25.75 10.23
C ARG A 290 -24.45 25.62 10.05
N ARG A 291 -24.98 26.41 9.12
CA ARG A 291 -26.41 26.42 8.76
C ARG A 291 -26.75 25.46 7.63
N ASP A 292 -25.79 24.66 7.19
CA ASP A 292 -26.01 23.60 6.22
C ASP A 292 -26.98 22.56 6.83
N PRO A 293 -28.15 22.30 6.21
CA PRO A 293 -29.16 21.42 6.79
C PRO A 293 -28.68 19.98 7.01
N VAL A 294 -27.83 19.50 6.10
CA VAL A 294 -27.19 18.19 6.17
C VAL A 294 -25.69 18.31 5.96
N VAL A 295 -24.95 17.58 6.77
CA VAL A 295 -23.50 17.44 6.65
C VAL A 295 -23.14 15.96 6.64
N ILE A 296 -22.27 15.58 5.70
CA ILE A 296 -21.73 14.22 5.59
C ILE A 296 -20.26 14.26 5.99
N SER A 297 -19.87 13.38 6.92
CA SER A 297 -18.49 13.26 7.38
C SER A 297 -18.18 11.83 7.81
N LYS A 298 -16.89 11.53 8.02
CA LYS A 298 -16.45 10.27 8.63
C LYS A 298 -16.43 10.36 10.15
N ALA A 299 -16.78 9.29 10.85
CA ALA A 299 -16.60 9.16 12.31
C ALA A 299 -15.14 8.88 12.68
N ASP A 300 -14.82 8.96 13.97
CA ASP A 300 -13.48 8.62 14.53
C ASP A 300 -13.25 7.11 14.68
N VAL A 301 -14.28 6.34 14.39
CA VAL A 301 -14.34 4.90 14.67
C VAL A 301 -14.69 4.15 13.39
N ARG A 302 -14.05 3.00 13.22
CA ARG A 302 -14.35 2.07 12.15
C ARG A 302 -15.62 1.28 12.45
N SER A 303 -16.34 0.90 11.41
CA SER A 303 -17.48 0.02 11.52
C SER A 303 -17.04 -1.38 11.95
N THR A 304 -17.75 -1.92 12.92
CA THR A 304 -17.70 -3.32 13.35
C THR A 304 -18.71 -4.18 12.60
N VAL A 305 -19.57 -3.57 11.77
CA VAL A 305 -20.61 -4.24 10.99
C VAL A 305 -20.29 -4.14 9.49
N HIS A 306 -20.46 -5.24 8.77
CA HIS A 306 -20.25 -5.43 7.33
C HIS A 306 -18.78 -5.34 6.88
N ARG A 307 -18.15 -4.15 6.97
CA ARG A 307 -16.76 -3.91 6.52
C ARG A 307 -16.03 -2.95 7.46
N SER A 308 -14.73 -3.17 7.67
CA SER A 308 -13.88 -2.35 8.55
C SER A 308 -13.37 -1.09 7.85
N VAL A 309 -14.25 -0.11 7.68
CA VAL A 309 -13.95 1.25 7.19
C VAL A 309 -14.44 2.28 8.20
N LEU A 310 -13.94 3.53 8.13
CA LEU A 310 -14.49 4.61 8.97
C LEU A 310 -15.99 4.75 8.70
N LEU A 311 -16.79 4.84 9.78
CA LEU A 311 -18.24 4.98 9.66
C LEU A 311 -18.59 6.28 8.93
N ASP A 312 -19.55 6.19 8.01
CA ASP A 312 -20.17 7.35 7.41
C ASP A 312 -21.19 7.94 8.39
N THR A 313 -21.23 9.26 8.45
CA THR A 313 -22.19 9.98 9.29
C THR A 313 -22.98 10.97 8.46
N ILE A 314 -24.28 11.03 8.71
CA ILE A 314 -25.20 12.02 8.16
C ILE A 314 -25.74 12.81 9.34
N GLY A 315 -25.25 14.04 9.51
CA GLY A 315 -25.70 14.97 10.53
C GLY A 315 -26.79 15.89 9.97
N VAL A 316 -28.02 15.77 10.48
CA VAL A 316 -29.14 16.64 10.12
C VAL A 316 -29.33 17.70 11.21
N LYS A 317 -29.19 18.98 10.88
CA LYS A 317 -29.28 20.07 11.87
C LYS A 317 -30.71 20.25 12.37
N LYS A 318 -30.85 20.48 13.68
CA LYS A 318 -32.12 20.87 14.33
C LYS A 318 -32.16 22.38 14.47
N TYR A 319 -33.25 23.00 14.03
CA TYR A 319 -33.44 24.44 14.08
C TYR A 319 -34.54 24.81 15.07
N ASP A 320 -34.37 25.93 15.78
CA ASP A 320 -35.48 26.57 16.50
C ASP A 320 -36.35 27.42 15.56
N LYS A 321 -37.41 28.01 16.11
CA LYS A 321 -38.35 28.88 15.36
C LYS A 321 -37.68 30.12 14.73
N SER A 322 -36.49 30.50 15.20
CA SER A 322 -35.71 31.63 14.66
C SER A 322 -34.72 31.20 13.57
N GLY A 323 -34.66 29.91 13.23
CA GLY A 323 -33.70 29.36 12.27
C GLY A 323 -32.30 29.18 12.84
N LYS A 324 -32.13 29.20 14.17
CA LYS A 324 -30.85 28.95 14.83
C LYS A 324 -30.67 27.46 15.09
N VAL A 325 -29.46 26.95 14.88
CA VAL A 325 -29.10 25.55 15.15
C VAL A 325 -29.11 25.29 16.66
N VAL A 326 -29.94 24.35 17.11
CA VAL A 326 -30.11 23.95 18.53
C VAL A 326 -29.73 22.49 18.80
N GLY A 327 -29.34 21.75 17.77
CA GLY A 327 -28.91 20.36 17.91
C GLY A 327 -28.65 19.69 16.58
N GLU A 328 -28.44 18.39 16.62
CA GLU A 328 -28.16 17.56 15.45
C GLU A 328 -28.75 16.16 15.62
N ARG A 329 -29.29 15.61 14.54
CA ARG A 329 -29.72 14.21 14.45
C ARG A 329 -28.65 13.47 13.67
N LEU A 330 -27.94 12.58 14.35
CA LEU A 330 -26.80 11.88 13.81
C LEU A 330 -27.22 10.47 13.41
N ILE A 331 -27.13 10.19 12.10
CA ILE A 331 -27.28 8.87 11.53
C ILE A 331 -25.89 8.34 11.24
N VAL A 332 -25.59 7.10 11.64
CA VAL A 332 -24.32 6.44 11.35
C VAL A 332 -24.54 5.17 10.56
N GLY A 333 -23.64 4.89 9.64
CA GLY A 333 -23.76 3.74 8.76
C GLY A 333 -22.68 3.66 7.70
N LEU A 334 -23.02 3.09 6.56
CA LEU A 334 -22.13 2.89 5.43
C LEU A 334 -22.86 3.19 4.13
N PHE A 335 -22.27 3.97 3.23
CA PHE A 335 -22.80 4.06 1.86
C PHE A 335 -22.72 2.70 1.15
N THR A 336 -23.77 2.34 0.42
CA THR A 336 -23.78 1.09 -0.36
C THR A 336 -22.95 1.22 -1.64
N SER A 337 -22.76 0.12 -2.37
CA SER A 337 -22.03 0.13 -3.65
C SER A 337 -22.63 1.09 -4.68
N VAL A 338 -23.92 1.41 -4.59
CA VAL A 338 -24.61 2.36 -5.48
C VAL A 338 -23.96 3.75 -5.42
N ALA A 339 -23.56 4.19 -4.22
CA ALA A 339 -22.90 5.48 -4.04
C ALA A 339 -21.59 5.59 -4.82
N TYR A 340 -20.83 4.49 -4.89
CA TYR A 340 -19.51 4.43 -5.49
C TYR A 340 -19.53 4.16 -7.00
N ASN A 341 -20.57 3.48 -7.49
CA ASN A 341 -20.67 3.04 -8.88
C ASN A 341 -21.63 3.88 -9.75
N SER A 342 -22.40 4.79 -9.15
CA SER A 342 -23.32 5.67 -9.89
C SER A 342 -22.66 7.02 -10.19
N SER A 343 -23.08 7.66 -11.27
CA SER A 343 -22.65 9.03 -11.57
C SER A 343 -22.99 9.97 -10.40
N PRO A 344 -22.06 10.82 -9.90
CA PRO A 344 -22.37 11.81 -8.87
C PRO A 344 -23.51 12.75 -9.27
N SER A 345 -23.68 12.99 -10.57
CA SER A 345 -24.76 13.78 -11.16
C SER A 345 -26.15 13.18 -10.97
N SER A 346 -26.23 11.88 -10.64
CA SER A 346 -27.50 11.18 -10.32
C SER A 346 -27.79 11.10 -8.82
N ILE A 347 -26.81 11.42 -7.97
CA ILE A 347 -26.93 11.30 -6.51
C ILE A 347 -27.31 12.68 -5.95
N PRO A 348 -28.47 12.83 -5.30
CA PRO A 348 -28.81 14.08 -4.63
C PRO A 348 -27.72 14.48 -3.62
N PHE A 349 -27.61 15.77 -3.31
CA PHE A 349 -26.46 16.39 -2.63
C PHE A 349 -25.22 16.48 -3.53
N LEU A 350 -24.78 15.40 -4.17
CA LEU A 350 -23.60 15.42 -5.06
C LEU A 350 -23.88 16.09 -6.40
N ARG A 351 -25.03 15.83 -7.01
CA ARG A 351 -25.43 16.44 -8.30
C ARG A 351 -25.36 17.96 -8.25
N ARG A 352 -25.83 18.56 -7.15
CA ARG A 352 -25.77 20.00 -6.92
C ARG A 352 -24.32 20.50 -6.84
N LYS A 353 -23.41 19.75 -6.20
CA LYS A 353 -21.99 20.12 -6.15
C LYS A 353 -21.35 20.05 -7.53
N VAL A 354 -21.67 19.02 -8.31
CA VAL A 354 -21.23 18.89 -9.71
C VAL A 354 -21.73 20.07 -10.53
N ASP A 355 -23.04 20.32 -10.53
CA ASP A 355 -23.67 21.42 -11.29
C ASP A 355 -23.07 22.78 -10.91
N THR A 356 -22.88 23.02 -9.61
CA THR A 356 -22.29 24.26 -9.10
C THR A 356 -20.84 24.40 -9.55
N THR A 357 -20.06 23.33 -9.53
CA THR A 357 -18.65 23.35 -9.95
C THR A 357 -18.54 23.60 -11.45
N VAL A 358 -19.33 22.91 -12.27
CA VAL A 358 -19.37 23.10 -13.73
C VAL A 358 -19.80 24.51 -14.08
N ALA A 359 -20.87 25.02 -13.46
CA ALA A 359 -21.36 26.38 -13.69
C ALA A 359 -20.31 27.45 -13.33
N ARG A 360 -19.58 27.26 -12.22
CA ARG A 360 -18.53 28.19 -11.78
C ARG A 360 -17.26 28.11 -12.63
N ALA A 361 -16.93 26.95 -13.19
CA ALA A 361 -15.79 26.80 -14.09
C ALA A 361 -16.02 27.54 -15.44
N GLY A 362 -17.27 27.67 -15.88
CA GLY A 362 -17.65 28.50 -17.02
C GLY A 362 -17.32 27.95 -18.41
N PHE A 363 -16.85 26.69 -18.51
CA PHE A 363 -16.59 26.04 -19.79
C PHE A 363 -17.90 25.63 -20.50
N PRO A 364 -17.99 25.77 -21.83
CA PRO A 364 -19.11 25.20 -22.59
C PRO A 364 -19.16 23.67 -22.41
N PRO A 365 -20.32 23.04 -22.15
CA PRO A 365 -20.40 21.60 -21.86
C PRO A 365 -19.83 20.68 -22.94
N ALA A 366 -19.94 21.08 -24.21
CA ALA A 366 -19.44 20.31 -25.35
C ALA A 366 -17.95 20.56 -25.66
N SER A 367 -17.31 21.54 -25.02
CA SER A 367 -15.88 21.84 -25.20
C SER A 367 -14.99 20.72 -24.67
N HIS A 368 -13.73 20.72 -25.09
CA HIS A 368 -12.72 19.79 -24.58
C HIS A 368 -12.64 19.87 -23.04
N ASP A 369 -12.44 21.08 -22.51
CA ASP A 369 -12.26 21.32 -21.08
C ASP A 369 -13.54 21.06 -20.28
N GLY A 370 -14.71 21.34 -20.87
CA GLY A 370 -16.01 20.99 -20.27
C GLY A 370 -16.18 19.48 -20.08
N LYS A 371 -15.83 18.67 -21.09
CA LYS A 371 -15.86 17.21 -21.01
C LYS A 371 -14.82 16.66 -20.04
N ALA A 372 -13.61 17.22 -20.06
CA ALA A 372 -12.53 16.84 -19.17
C ALA A 372 -12.87 17.12 -17.71
N LEU A 373 -13.39 18.31 -17.39
CA LEU A 373 -13.86 18.66 -16.04
C LEU A 373 -14.97 17.71 -15.57
N MET A 374 -15.93 17.39 -16.44
CA MET A 374 -16.98 16.44 -16.09
C MET A 374 -16.40 15.06 -15.75
N ASN A 375 -15.45 14.56 -16.54
CA ASN A 375 -14.77 13.29 -16.27
C ASN A 375 -13.98 13.32 -14.95
N ILE A 376 -13.34 14.44 -14.63
CA ILE A 376 -12.64 14.65 -13.33
C ILE A 376 -13.64 14.55 -12.18
N LEU A 377 -14.83 15.15 -12.30
CA LEU A 377 -15.87 15.09 -11.27
C LEU A 377 -16.51 13.70 -11.15
N GLU A 378 -16.71 13.00 -12.27
CA GLU A 378 -17.22 11.61 -12.29
C GLU A 378 -16.27 10.62 -11.61
N THR A 379 -14.96 10.80 -11.80
CA THR A 379 -13.92 9.93 -11.23
C THR A 379 -13.34 10.46 -9.91
N PHE A 380 -13.84 11.58 -9.38
CA PHE A 380 -13.37 12.12 -8.10
C PHE A 380 -13.70 11.14 -6.95
N PRO A 381 -12.80 10.93 -5.95
CA PRO A 381 -13.05 9.95 -4.91
C PRO A 381 -14.37 10.23 -4.18
N ARG A 382 -15.25 9.22 -4.14
CA ARG A 382 -16.64 9.42 -3.74
C ARG A 382 -16.78 9.94 -2.32
N ASP A 383 -16.02 9.36 -1.40
CA ASP A 383 -15.99 9.79 0.00
C ASP A 383 -15.49 11.24 0.15
N GLU A 384 -14.62 11.70 -0.76
CA GLU A 384 -14.15 13.08 -0.79
C GLU A 384 -15.22 14.03 -1.33
N LEU A 385 -15.93 13.67 -2.40
CA LEU A 385 -17.03 14.48 -2.95
C LEU A 385 -18.12 14.78 -1.89
N PHE A 386 -18.44 13.81 -1.04
CA PHE A 386 -19.40 14.03 0.05
C PHE A 386 -18.91 15.08 1.07
N GLN A 387 -17.62 15.11 1.38
CA GLN A 387 -17.05 15.92 2.46
C GLN A 387 -16.53 17.30 2.01
N ILE A 388 -16.00 17.39 0.78
CA ILE A 388 -15.37 18.59 0.24
C ILE A 388 -16.38 19.73 0.05
N GLN A 389 -15.98 20.97 0.31
CA GLN A 389 -16.82 22.15 0.09
C GLN A 389 -16.71 22.64 -1.36
N ASP A 390 -17.73 23.34 -1.85
CA ASP A 390 -17.86 23.75 -3.25
C ASP A 390 -16.64 24.56 -3.75
N GLU A 391 -16.11 25.48 -2.94
CA GLU A 391 -14.93 26.28 -3.30
C GLU A 391 -13.69 25.41 -3.50
N LYS A 392 -13.46 24.47 -2.57
CA LYS A 392 -12.27 23.61 -2.60
C LYS A 392 -12.38 22.55 -3.69
N LEU A 393 -13.60 22.08 -3.98
CA LEU A 393 -13.86 21.17 -5.10
C LEU A 393 -13.51 21.85 -6.42
N LEU A 394 -13.98 23.09 -6.64
CA LEU A 394 -13.62 23.84 -7.84
C LEU A 394 -12.10 24.05 -7.96
N GLU A 395 -11.45 24.48 -6.88
CA GLU A 395 -9.98 24.68 -6.84
C GLU A 395 -9.22 23.41 -7.26
N ILE A 396 -9.54 22.27 -6.63
CA ILE A 396 -8.87 21.00 -6.89
C ILE A 396 -9.21 20.49 -8.30
N SER A 397 -10.47 20.52 -8.71
CA SER A 397 -10.89 20.05 -10.04
C SER A 397 -10.24 20.85 -11.16
N MET A 398 -10.10 22.17 -11.02
CA MET A 398 -9.36 23.01 -11.96
C MET A 398 -7.86 22.72 -11.95
N GLY A 399 -7.28 22.48 -10.76
CA GLY A 399 -5.90 22.04 -10.64
C GLY A 399 -5.63 20.74 -11.39
N ILE A 400 -6.51 19.74 -11.22
CA ILE A 400 -6.43 18.45 -11.92
C ILE A 400 -6.57 18.64 -13.44
N LEU A 401 -7.47 19.52 -13.88
CA LEU A 401 -7.65 19.82 -15.30
C LEU A 401 -6.35 20.32 -15.94
N HIS A 402 -5.64 21.25 -15.29
CA HIS A 402 -4.36 21.76 -15.79
C HIS A 402 -3.23 20.70 -15.84
N LEU A 403 -3.33 19.61 -15.09
CA LEU A 403 -2.36 18.51 -15.15
C LEU A 403 -2.49 17.65 -16.41
N GLN A 404 -3.64 17.71 -17.10
CA GLN A 404 -3.79 17.05 -18.39
C GLN A 404 -2.88 17.67 -19.46
N GLU A 405 -2.65 18.98 -19.38
CA GLU A 405 -1.76 19.70 -20.28
C GLU A 405 -0.28 19.54 -19.88
N ARG A 406 0.00 19.37 -18.58
CA ARG A 406 1.35 19.28 -18.03
C ARG A 406 1.45 18.11 -17.04
N GLN A 407 2.00 17.00 -17.53
CA GLN A 407 2.25 15.80 -16.73
C GLN A 407 3.35 16.10 -15.69
N ARG A 408 2.94 16.48 -14.49
CA ARG A 408 3.84 16.77 -13.37
C ARG A 408 3.25 16.21 -12.07
N VAL A 409 4.11 16.07 -11.07
CA VAL A 409 3.63 15.78 -9.72
C VAL A 409 2.81 16.96 -9.20
N ALA A 410 1.70 16.64 -8.53
CA ALA A 410 0.85 17.64 -7.90
C ALA A 410 0.21 17.10 -6.63
N LEU A 411 0.07 17.98 -5.63
CA LEU A 411 -0.49 17.66 -4.32
C LEU A 411 -1.71 18.54 -4.04
N PHE A 412 -2.88 17.92 -3.90
CA PHE A 412 -4.10 18.58 -3.45
C PHE A 412 -4.47 18.13 -2.06
N VAL A 413 -4.70 19.08 -1.15
CA VAL A 413 -4.96 18.80 0.27
C VAL A 413 -6.30 19.36 0.71
N ARG A 414 -7.06 18.52 1.44
CA ARG A 414 -8.29 18.89 2.13
C ARG A 414 -8.20 18.49 3.62
N PRO A 415 -8.10 19.46 4.55
CA PRO A 415 -8.27 19.19 5.97
C PRO A 415 -9.73 18.77 6.29
N ASP A 416 -9.89 17.86 7.23
CA ASP A 416 -11.19 17.54 7.84
C ASP A 416 -11.73 18.72 8.67
N ASP A 417 -13.05 18.88 8.73
CA ASP A 417 -13.71 19.99 9.45
C ASP A 417 -13.41 19.97 10.97
N PHE A 418 -13.07 18.82 11.54
CA PHE A 418 -12.68 18.68 12.95
C PHE A 418 -11.15 18.58 13.14
N SER A 419 -10.35 18.78 12.08
CA SER A 419 -8.89 18.64 12.08
C SER A 419 -8.40 17.26 12.55
N ARG A 420 -9.19 16.20 12.34
CA ARG A 420 -8.85 14.83 12.74
C ARG A 420 -7.97 14.11 11.74
N PHE A 421 -8.09 14.50 10.48
CA PHE A 421 -7.29 13.96 9.40
C PHE A 421 -7.14 14.97 8.28
N VAL A 422 -6.20 14.68 7.39
CA VAL A 422 -5.94 15.43 6.17
C VAL A 422 -6.01 14.46 4.99
N SER A 423 -6.87 14.77 4.02
CA SER A 423 -6.98 14.04 2.76
C SER A 423 -6.03 14.65 1.74
N CYS A 424 -5.15 13.82 1.17
CA CYS A 424 -4.14 14.21 0.18
C CYS A 424 -4.38 13.44 -1.11
N LEU A 425 -4.61 14.15 -2.22
CA LEU A 425 -4.63 13.59 -3.57
C LEU A 425 -3.32 13.96 -4.25
N ILE A 426 -2.51 12.95 -4.55
CA ILE A 426 -1.23 13.09 -5.20
C ILE A 426 -1.36 12.51 -6.61
N PHE A 427 -0.97 13.31 -7.60
CA PHE A 427 -0.86 12.87 -8.99
C PHE A 427 0.61 12.70 -9.32
N VAL A 428 0.97 11.58 -9.95
CA VAL A 428 2.35 11.25 -10.32
C VAL A 428 2.35 10.68 -11.75
N PRO A 429 3.30 11.04 -12.63
CA PRO A 429 3.46 10.37 -13.91
C PRO A 429 3.47 8.85 -13.77
N ARG A 430 2.65 8.16 -14.59
CA ARG A 430 2.40 6.72 -14.43
C ARG A 430 3.67 5.88 -14.45
N ASP A 431 4.63 6.27 -15.29
CA ASP A 431 5.88 5.54 -15.47
C ASP A 431 6.87 5.72 -14.30
N GLN A 432 6.67 6.77 -13.47
CA GLN A 432 7.47 7.04 -12.27
C GLN A 432 6.89 6.39 -11.01
N PHE A 433 5.64 5.91 -11.06
CA PHE A 433 4.96 5.42 -9.87
C PHE A 433 5.42 4.02 -9.46
N THR A 434 6.06 3.92 -8.29
CA THR A 434 6.49 2.64 -7.69
C THR A 434 5.95 2.47 -6.27
N THR A 435 5.98 1.22 -5.77
CA THR A 435 5.66 0.93 -4.36
C THR A 435 6.59 1.67 -3.40
N GLN A 436 7.87 1.82 -3.78
CA GLN A 436 8.87 2.55 -3.00
C GLN A 436 8.53 4.04 -2.92
N LEU A 437 8.21 4.67 -4.07
CA LEU A 437 7.78 6.06 -4.12
C LEU A 437 6.52 6.28 -3.26
N ARG A 438 5.54 5.36 -3.31
CA ARG A 438 4.36 5.45 -2.43
C ARG A 438 4.75 5.53 -0.96
N ILE A 439 5.68 4.69 -0.50
CA ILE A 439 6.13 4.66 0.90
C ILE A 439 6.83 5.98 1.27
N GLN A 440 7.74 6.48 0.41
CA GLN A 440 8.44 7.75 0.63
C GLN A 440 7.46 8.94 0.68
N VAL A 441 6.48 8.99 -0.23
CA VAL A 441 5.41 10.00 -0.22
C VAL A 441 4.61 9.93 1.08
N GLN A 442 4.28 8.72 1.56
CA GLN A 442 3.57 8.52 2.82
C GLN A 442 4.35 9.06 4.02
N GLU A 443 5.63 8.68 4.15
CA GLU A 443 6.53 9.15 5.22
C GLU A 443 6.67 10.68 5.20
N LYS A 444 6.82 11.27 4.01
CA LYS A 444 6.90 12.73 3.85
C LYS A 444 5.63 13.44 4.31
N LEU A 445 4.46 12.89 4.01
CA LEU A 445 3.17 13.45 4.45
C LEU A 445 2.96 13.27 5.96
N GLU A 446 3.38 12.15 6.55
CA GLU A 446 3.36 11.93 7.99
C GLU A 446 4.21 12.96 8.73
N GLU A 447 5.44 13.18 8.28
CA GLU A 447 6.34 14.21 8.80
C GLU A 447 5.70 15.60 8.71
N ALA A 448 5.20 15.97 7.52
CA ALA A 448 4.69 17.31 7.27
C ALA A 448 3.41 17.65 8.05
N PHE A 449 2.53 16.67 8.26
CA PHE A 449 1.28 16.85 9.00
C PHE A 449 1.38 16.45 10.47
N ASN A 450 2.55 15.97 10.93
CA ASN A 450 2.76 15.42 12.26
C ASN A 450 1.66 14.40 12.62
N GLY A 451 1.47 13.43 11.74
CA GLY A 451 0.37 12.47 11.78
C GLY A 451 0.78 11.08 11.30
N GLU A 452 -0.21 10.18 11.19
CA GLU A 452 -0.01 8.79 10.78
C GLU A 452 -0.91 8.46 9.59
N VAL A 453 -0.42 7.67 8.62
CA VAL A 453 -1.24 7.18 7.51
C VAL A 453 -2.32 6.24 8.06
N SER A 454 -3.57 6.66 7.92
CA SER A 454 -4.75 5.88 8.34
C SER A 454 -5.34 5.02 7.21
N GLY A 455 -4.97 5.32 5.96
CA GLY A 455 -5.39 4.61 4.77
C GLY A 455 -4.84 5.24 3.50
N PHE A 456 -4.77 4.44 2.44
CA PHE A 456 -4.44 4.92 1.10
C PHE A 456 -5.20 4.12 0.04
N ASN A 457 -5.44 4.74 -1.11
CA ASN A 457 -5.97 4.09 -2.31
C ASN A 457 -5.15 4.53 -3.52
N MET A 458 -4.91 3.60 -4.44
CA MET A 458 -4.24 3.87 -5.71
C MET A 458 -5.23 3.69 -6.85
N GLU A 459 -5.19 4.60 -7.81
CA GLU A 459 -6.01 4.50 -9.01
C GLU A 459 -5.18 4.82 -10.24
N PHE A 460 -5.16 3.87 -11.17
CA PHE A 460 -4.62 4.07 -12.52
C PHE A 460 -5.82 4.32 -13.42
N THR A 461 -5.98 5.57 -13.84
CA THR A 461 -7.01 5.96 -14.80
C THR A 461 -6.47 5.85 -16.23
N GLU A 462 -7.28 6.20 -17.24
CA GLU A 462 -6.78 6.36 -18.62
C GLU A 462 -5.86 7.57 -18.78
N MET A 463 -5.77 8.44 -17.77
CA MET A 463 -4.83 9.56 -17.77
C MET A 463 -3.38 9.07 -17.66
N PRO A 464 -2.41 9.83 -18.19
CA PRO A 464 -0.97 9.53 -18.06
C PRO A 464 -0.43 9.66 -16.62
N LEU A 465 -1.30 9.96 -15.65
CA LEU A 465 -0.98 10.14 -14.24
C LEU A 465 -1.64 9.03 -13.41
N ALA A 466 -0.87 8.44 -12.51
CA ALA A 466 -1.39 7.68 -11.39
C ALA A 466 -1.91 8.63 -10.31
N ARG A 467 -3.05 8.29 -9.69
CA ARG A 467 -3.59 9.02 -8.54
C ARG A 467 -3.40 8.20 -7.27
N LEU A 468 -2.68 8.76 -6.32
CA LEU A 468 -2.54 8.24 -4.97
C LEU A 468 -3.37 9.11 -4.01
N HIS A 469 -4.37 8.50 -3.37
CA HIS A 469 -5.16 9.15 -2.32
C HIS A 469 -4.66 8.65 -0.96
N VAL A 470 -4.15 9.55 -0.12
CA VAL A 470 -3.64 9.23 1.23
C VAL A 470 -4.46 10.00 2.26
N THR A 471 -4.84 9.33 3.34
CA THR A 471 -5.50 9.96 4.50
C THR A 471 -4.56 9.93 5.70
N ILE A 472 -4.10 11.10 6.14
CA ILE A 472 -3.23 11.26 7.31
C ILE A 472 -4.08 11.59 8.53
N SER A 473 -4.12 10.73 9.54
CA SER A 473 -4.73 11.02 10.84
C SER A 473 -3.84 11.99 11.61
N THR A 474 -4.42 13.06 12.14
CA THR A 474 -3.69 14.13 12.83
C THR A 474 -4.10 14.22 14.30
N PRO A 475 -3.20 14.66 15.21
CA PRO A 475 -3.51 14.80 16.63
C PRO A 475 -4.50 15.93 16.96
N GLY A 476 -4.98 16.68 15.96
CA GLY A 476 -5.86 17.83 16.10
C GLY A 476 -5.12 19.16 15.93
N GLY A 477 -5.87 20.21 15.58
CA GLY A 477 -5.33 21.56 15.35
C GLY A 477 -4.95 21.85 13.89
N LYS A 478 -4.70 23.12 13.57
CA LYS A 478 -4.27 23.54 12.22
C LYS A 478 -2.76 23.41 12.09
N SER A 479 -2.31 22.47 11.26
CA SER A 479 -0.91 22.45 10.83
C SER A 479 -0.65 23.59 9.83
N LYS A 480 0.36 24.42 10.08
CA LYS A 480 0.79 25.48 9.15
C LYS A 480 1.84 24.89 8.21
N VAL A 481 1.36 24.17 7.23
CA VAL A 481 2.19 23.48 6.25
C VAL A 481 2.29 24.31 4.99
N ASN A 482 3.50 24.45 4.44
CA ASN A 482 3.69 25.01 3.10
C ASN A 482 3.50 23.89 2.07
N LEU A 483 2.34 23.87 1.41
CA LEU A 483 1.99 22.83 0.44
C LEU A 483 2.89 22.87 -0.80
N ASP A 484 3.34 24.05 -1.22
CA ASP A 484 4.21 24.20 -2.39
C ASP A 484 5.58 23.56 -2.14
N ASN A 485 6.12 23.67 -0.93
CA ASN A 485 7.37 23.01 -0.55
C ASN A 485 7.21 21.48 -0.57
N ILE A 486 6.08 20.96 -0.06
CA ILE A 486 5.84 19.51 -0.11
C ILE A 486 5.70 19.05 -1.56
N GLU A 487 4.93 19.75 -2.38
CA GLU A 487 4.78 19.40 -3.79
C GLU A 487 6.14 19.38 -4.50
N ALA A 488 7.03 20.33 -4.22
CA ALA A 488 8.39 20.36 -4.76
C ALA A 488 9.23 19.16 -4.30
N GLU A 489 9.17 18.81 -3.00
CA GLU A 489 9.87 17.64 -2.47
C GLU A 489 9.31 16.32 -3.03
N LEU A 490 7.99 16.17 -3.15
CA LEU A 490 7.36 15.01 -3.78
C LEU A 490 7.72 14.92 -5.27
N SER A 491 7.84 16.07 -5.95
CA SER A 491 8.30 16.12 -7.34
C SER A 491 9.72 15.59 -7.48
N ALA A 492 10.63 16.02 -6.59
CA ALA A 492 12.00 15.52 -6.56
C ALA A 492 12.07 14.00 -6.27
N MET A 493 11.22 13.49 -5.35
CA MET A 493 11.15 12.05 -5.08
C MET A 493 10.66 11.23 -6.28
N ALA A 494 9.79 11.80 -7.12
CA ALA A 494 9.22 11.12 -8.27
C ALA A 494 10.08 11.26 -9.54
N GLN A 495 11.17 12.03 -9.52
CA GLN A 495 12.06 12.16 -10.67
C GLN A 495 12.61 10.80 -11.06
N SER A 496 12.58 10.49 -12.36
CA SER A 496 13.24 9.30 -12.86
C SER A 496 14.73 9.57 -13.02
N TRP A 497 15.54 8.53 -12.92
CA TRP A 497 16.97 8.60 -13.22
C TRP A 497 17.26 9.24 -14.59
N SER A 498 16.41 8.99 -15.59
CA SER A 498 16.52 9.58 -16.93
C SER A 498 16.22 11.09 -16.94
N ASP A 499 15.32 11.57 -16.06
CA ASP A 499 15.03 13.00 -15.90
C ASP A 499 16.22 13.72 -15.26
N ASP A 500 16.82 13.10 -14.22
CA ASP A 500 18.03 13.62 -13.56
C ASP A 500 19.20 13.67 -14.54
N LEU A 501 19.42 12.59 -15.30
CA LEU A 501 20.41 12.56 -16.38
C LEU A 501 20.18 13.69 -17.39
N GLY A 502 18.91 13.97 -17.71
CA GLY A 502 18.56 15.03 -18.64
C GLY A 502 18.91 16.42 -18.13
N GLY A 503 18.56 16.71 -16.87
CA GLY A 503 18.90 17.96 -16.22
C GLY A 503 20.41 18.18 -16.13
N GLU A 504 21.16 17.15 -15.75
CA GLU A 504 22.61 17.25 -15.58
C GLU A 504 23.36 17.35 -16.92
N LEU A 505 22.92 16.63 -17.97
CA LEU A 505 23.50 16.77 -19.31
C LEU A 505 23.33 18.20 -19.87
N VAL A 506 22.17 18.81 -19.63
CA VAL A 506 21.91 20.21 -20.05
C VAL A 506 22.73 21.18 -19.21
N ALA A 507 22.90 20.92 -17.91
CA ALA A 507 23.71 21.77 -17.03
C ALA A 507 25.20 21.73 -17.42
N GLU A 508 25.76 20.56 -17.74
CA GLU A 508 27.17 20.38 -18.07
C GLU A 508 27.52 20.81 -19.50
N PHE A 509 26.72 20.42 -20.49
CA PHE A 509 27.03 20.63 -21.93
C PHE A 509 26.26 21.77 -22.58
N GLY A 510 25.38 22.45 -21.85
CA GLY A 510 24.46 23.46 -22.36
C GLY A 510 23.25 22.86 -23.10
N GLU A 511 22.28 23.70 -23.45
CA GLU A 511 20.97 23.24 -23.95
C GLU A 511 21.05 22.49 -25.30
N ASP A 512 21.78 23.02 -26.29
CA ASP A 512 21.84 22.40 -27.64
C ASP A 512 22.53 21.02 -27.64
N THR A 513 23.70 20.92 -27.01
CA THR A 513 24.45 19.65 -26.90
C THR A 513 23.79 18.70 -25.91
N GLY A 514 23.36 19.22 -24.76
CA GLY A 514 22.69 18.44 -23.71
C GLY A 514 21.44 17.74 -24.24
N ILE A 515 20.54 18.44 -24.94
CA ILE A 515 19.32 17.83 -25.51
C ILE A 515 19.65 16.72 -26.52
N LYS A 516 20.71 16.87 -27.32
CA LYS A 516 21.16 15.82 -28.25
C LYS A 516 21.63 14.58 -27.49
N LEU A 517 22.43 14.74 -26.43
CA LEU A 517 22.88 13.64 -25.58
C LEU A 517 21.72 12.97 -24.85
N VAL A 518 20.75 13.73 -24.34
CA VAL A 518 19.52 13.19 -23.73
C VAL A 518 18.77 12.28 -24.68
N LYS A 519 18.63 12.71 -25.94
CA LYS A 519 17.97 11.89 -26.97
C LYS A 519 18.72 10.58 -27.24
N SER A 520 20.04 10.59 -27.17
CA SER A 520 20.88 9.41 -27.40
C SER A 520 20.94 8.48 -26.19
N TYR A 521 20.97 9.01 -24.96
CA TYR A 521 21.34 8.25 -23.76
C TYR A 521 20.25 8.04 -22.72
N SER A 522 19.15 8.81 -22.73
CA SER A 522 18.07 8.72 -21.72
C SER A 522 17.51 7.31 -21.52
N LYS A 523 17.56 6.46 -22.56
CA LYS A 523 17.13 5.05 -22.54
C LYS A 523 18.24 4.07 -22.93
N ALA A 524 19.48 4.53 -23.00
CA ALA A 524 20.60 3.71 -23.47
C ALA A 524 21.14 2.79 -22.38
N PHE A 525 21.04 3.18 -21.11
CA PHE A 525 21.58 2.43 -19.98
C PHE A 525 20.63 1.31 -19.52
N PRO A 526 21.16 0.12 -19.15
CA PRO A 526 20.35 -0.96 -18.61
C PRO A 526 19.95 -0.67 -17.15
N PRO A 527 18.87 -1.30 -16.63
CA PRO A 527 18.47 -1.15 -15.22
C PRO A 527 19.60 -1.44 -14.21
N SER A 528 20.46 -2.43 -14.50
CA SER A 528 21.60 -2.75 -13.63
C SER A 528 22.61 -1.62 -13.50
N TYR A 529 22.69 -0.70 -14.46
CA TYR A 529 23.54 0.48 -14.39
C TYR A 529 22.86 1.58 -13.56
N THR A 530 21.59 1.88 -13.88
CA THR A 530 20.82 2.95 -13.22
C THR A 530 20.55 2.66 -11.74
N GLU A 531 20.60 1.40 -11.31
CA GLU A 531 20.52 0.98 -9.91
C GLU A 531 21.82 1.21 -9.12
N ASN A 532 22.97 1.29 -9.80
CA ASN A 532 24.29 1.34 -9.15
C ASN A 532 25.00 2.70 -9.29
N PHE A 533 24.57 3.54 -10.24
CA PHE A 533 25.20 4.81 -10.56
C PHE A 533 24.16 5.92 -10.69
N ASP A 534 24.42 7.05 -10.05
CA ASP A 534 23.62 8.26 -10.18
C ASP A 534 23.84 8.94 -11.54
N ALA A 535 22.93 9.86 -11.91
CA ALA A 535 23.00 10.63 -13.14
C ALA A 535 24.38 11.28 -13.36
N SER A 536 25.01 11.80 -12.29
CA SER A 536 26.28 12.54 -12.39
C SER A 536 27.45 11.67 -12.81
N VAL A 537 27.47 10.42 -12.34
CA VAL A 537 28.43 9.42 -12.79
C VAL A 537 28.16 9.06 -14.26
N ALA A 538 26.89 8.96 -14.65
CA ALA A 538 26.51 8.66 -16.02
C ALA A 538 26.88 9.78 -16.99
N VAL A 539 26.79 11.06 -16.62
CA VAL A 539 27.27 12.20 -17.41
C VAL A 539 28.76 12.08 -17.71
N ALA A 540 29.55 11.73 -16.69
CA ALA A 540 31.00 11.50 -16.85
C ALA A 540 31.31 10.27 -17.72
N ASP A 541 30.50 9.21 -17.62
CA ASP A 541 30.64 8.02 -18.45
C ASP A 541 30.20 8.27 -19.90
N ILE A 542 29.16 9.08 -20.14
CA ILE A 542 28.70 9.48 -21.49
C ILE A 542 29.82 10.17 -22.26
N SER A 543 30.61 11.03 -21.60
CA SER A 543 31.77 11.67 -22.24
C SER A 543 32.78 10.66 -22.80
N ARG A 544 32.93 9.50 -22.15
CA ARG A 544 33.81 8.41 -22.58
C ARG A 544 33.15 7.52 -23.63
N LEU A 545 31.85 7.29 -23.48
CA LEU A 545 31.04 6.55 -24.45
C LEU A 545 31.05 7.29 -25.81
N GLU A 546 30.96 8.62 -25.83
CA GLU A 546 31.05 9.41 -27.06
C GLU A 546 32.45 9.29 -27.71
N GLN A 547 33.54 9.27 -26.93
CA GLN A 547 34.89 9.05 -27.46
C GLN A 547 35.02 7.67 -28.14
N VAL A 548 34.47 6.62 -27.52
CA VAL A 548 34.39 5.27 -28.12
C VAL A 548 33.47 5.25 -29.35
N ALA A 549 32.37 6.00 -29.33
CA ALA A 549 31.46 6.10 -30.47
C ALA A 549 32.10 6.82 -31.67
N ASP A 550 32.97 7.80 -31.42
CA ASP A 550 33.70 8.59 -32.41
C ASP A 550 34.92 7.87 -33.01
N GLY A 551 35.32 6.72 -32.46
CA GLY A 551 36.28 5.82 -33.09
C GLY A 551 37.37 5.26 -32.18
N ASP A 552 37.40 5.63 -30.89
CA ASP A 552 38.32 5.00 -29.93
C ASP A 552 37.95 3.52 -29.75
N ASP A 553 38.94 2.63 -29.82
CA ASP A 553 38.76 1.20 -29.58
C ASP A 553 38.74 0.84 -28.08
N LEU A 554 39.19 1.76 -27.21
CA LEU A 554 39.26 1.57 -25.77
C LEU A 554 39.22 2.91 -25.02
N ASN A 555 38.36 3.04 -24.01
CA ASN A 555 38.43 4.12 -23.02
C ASN A 555 38.43 3.56 -21.60
N LEU A 556 39.08 4.26 -20.66
CA LEU A 556 39.40 3.74 -19.33
C LEU A 556 39.02 4.72 -18.22
N HIS A 557 38.55 4.20 -17.09
CA HIS A 557 38.31 5.01 -15.89
C HIS A 557 38.72 4.26 -14.63
N PHE A 558 39.74 4.77 -13.94
CA PHE A 558 40.28 4.20 -12.71
C PHE A 558 39.95 5.16 -11.57
N TYR A 559 39.18 4.69 -10.59
CA TYR A 559 38.55 5.54 -9.59
C TYR A 559 38.39 4.84 -8.24
N HIS A 560 38.13 5.65 -7.21
CA HIS A 560 37.69 5.17 -5.90
C HIS A 560 36.17 5.31 -5.80
N ARG A 561 35.51 4.28 -5.26
CA ARG A 561 34.10 4.41 -4.88
C ARG A 561 34.03 5.06 -3.50
N ASP A 562 33.09 5.97 -3.32
CA ASP A 562 32.88 6.62 -2.02
C ASP A 562 32.61 5.57 -0.93
N GLY A 563 33.35 5.67 0.19
CA GLY A 563 33.25 4.75 1.32
C GLY A 563 34.04 3.43 1.18
N SER A 564 34.70 3.17 0.05
CA SER A 564 35.59 2.01 -0.10
C SER A 564 36.87 2.12 0.74
N ALA A 565 37.46 0.96 1.08
CA ALA A 565 38.74 0.94 1.78
C ALA A 565 39.87 1.47 0.87
N LYS A 566 40.94 2.01 1.47
CA LYS A 566 42.02 2.67 0.69
C LYS A 566 42.76 1.75 -0.29
N ASN A 567 42.65 0.43 -0.09
CA ASN A 567 43.24 -0.61 -0.93
C ASN A 567 42.25 -1.21 -1.94
N GLU A 568 41.00 -0.75 -1.95
CA GLU A 568 39.94 -1.13 -2.89
C GLU A 568 39.80 -0.05 -3.95
N VAL A 569 39.75 -0.42 -5.23
CA VAL A 569 39.60 0.50 -6.36
C VAL A 569 38.62 -0.06 -7.38
N ARG A 570 38.07 0.79 -8.22
CA ARG A 570 37.22 0.41 -9.34
C ARG A 570 37.87 0.79 -10.66
N PHE A 571 37.66 -0.02 -11.67
CA PHE A 571 38.19 0.19 -13.00
C PHE A 571 37.13 -0.11 -14.05
N LYS A 572 36.68 0.91 -14.77
CA LYS A 572 35.78 0.77 -15.91
C LYS A 572 36.58 0.71 -17.20
N VAL A 573 36.23 -0.27 -18.03
CA VAL A 573 36.70 -0.39 -19.41
C VAL A 573 35.50 -0.19 -20.35
N PHE A 574 35.62 0.78 -21.25
CA PHE A 574 34.63 1.09 -22.27
C PHE A 574 35.14 0.55 -23.61
N HIS A 575 34.37 -0.32 -24.25
CA HIS A 575 34.81 -1.02 -25.46
C HIS A 575 33.66 -1.21 -26.47
N PRO A 576 33.89 -1.05 -27.79
CA PRO A 576 32.86 -1.16 -28.81
C PRO A 576 32.41 -2.61 -29.11
N ALA A 577 31.16 -2.76 -29.53
CA ALA A 577 30.59 -3.92 -30.25
C ALA A 577 30.50 -5.30 -29.57
N ARG A 578 31.46 -5.73 -28.74
CA ARG A 578 31.48 -7.08 -28.14
C ARG A 578 31.92 -7.07 -26.67
N PRO A 579 31.40 -7.99 -25.84
CA PRO A 579 31.91 -8.23 -24.49
C PRO A 579 33.39 -8.62 -24.55
N LEU A 580 34.18 -8.06 -23.63
CA LEU A 580 35.58 -8.42 -23.47
C LEU A 580 35.69 -9.79 -22.78
N PRO A 581 36.46 -10.75 -23.33
CA PRO A 581 36.76 -11.98 -22.62
C PRO A 581 37.54 -11.68 -21.34
N LEU A 582 37.03 -12.15 -20.20
CA LEU A 582 37.71 -11.99 -18.91
C LEU A 582 39.13 -12.60 -18.93
N SER A 583 39.36 -13.63 -19.74
CA SER A 583 40.69 -14.23 -19.93
C SER A 583 41.75 -13.26 -20.44
N ASP A 584 41.33 -12.18 -21.09
CA ASP A 584 42.23 -11.22 -21.73
C ASP A 584 42.55 -10.08 -20.77
N VAL A 585 41.57 -9.65 -19.96
CA VAL A 585 41.70 -8.50 -19.04
C VAL A 585 42.26 -8.90 -17.67
N LEU A 586 41.80 -10.03 -17.10
CA LEU A 586 42.16 -10.42 -15.74
C LEU A 586 43.68 -10.59 -15.54
N PRO A 587 44.43 -11.24 -16.45
CA PRO A 587 45.88 -11.37 -16.29
C PRO A 587 46.60 -10.01 -16.24
N MET A 588 46.15 -9.04 -17.05
CA MET A 588 46.75 -7.70 -17.08
C MET A 588 46.60 -6.99 -15.74
N LEU A 589 45.41 -7.08 -15.13
CA LEU A 589 45.12 -6.49 -13.81
C LEU A 589 45.92 -7.20 -12.70
N GLU A 590 46.05 -8.52 -12.77
CA GLU A 590 46.85 -9.30 -11.83
C GLU A 590 48.34 -8.96 -11.89
N ASP A 591 48.88 -8.80 -13.10
CA ASP A 591 50.28 -8.38 -13.34
C ASP A 591 50.55 -6.95 -12.87
N MET A 592 49.51 -6.09 -12.86
CA MET A 592 49.54 -4.75 -12.25
C MET A 592 49.40 -4.76 -10.72
N GLY A 593 49.41 -5.93 -10.08
CA GLY A 593 49.43 -6.05 -8.63
C GLY A 593 48.04 -6.00 -7.98
N LEU A 594 46.98 -6.14 -8.77
CA LEU A 594 45.60 -6.14 -8.30
C LEU A 594 45.05 -7.57 -8.20
N LYS A 595 43.99 -7.72 -7.42
CA LYS A 595 43.15 -8.91 -7.35
C LYS A 595 41.75 -8.51 -7.73
N VAL A 596 41.17 -9.20 -8.69
CA VAL A 596 39.78 -8.96 -9.11
C VAL A 596 38.83 -9.66 -8.17
N ILE A 597 37.86 -8.90 -7.64
CA ILE A 597 36.84 -9.39 -6.70
C ILE A 597 35.55 -9.70 -7.46
N ASP A 598 35.13 -8.77 -8.31
CA ASP A 598 33.94 -8.89 -9.14
C ASP A 598 34.11 -8.14 -10.47
N GLU A 599 33.20 -8.43 -11.40
CA GLU A 599 33.01 -7.71 -12.65
C GLU A 599 31.52 -7.52 -12.90
N VAL A 600 31.12 -6.31 -13.25
CA VAL A 600 29.73 -5.98 -13.58
C VAL A 600 29.70 -5.41 -15.02
N PRO A 601 29.17 -6.19 -15.99
CA PRO A 601 29.04 -5.73 -17.36
C PRO A 601 27.75 -4.95 -17.56
N HIS A 602 27.84 -3.80 -18.23
CA HIS A 602 26.69 -3.00 -18.66
C HIS A 602 26.69 -2.82 -20.18
N ILE A 603 25.56 -3.13 -20.80
CA ILE A 603 25.35 -3.00 -22.25
C ILE A 603 24.63 -1.69 -22.52
N VAL A 604 25.36 -0.68 -23.02
CA VAL A 604 24.80 0.64 -23.36
C VAL A 604 24.43 0.67 -24.85
N ARG A 605 23.24 1.19 -25.18
CA ARG A 605 22.73 1.30 -26.56
C ARG A 605 22.40 2.75 -26.93
N PRO A 606 23.38 3.55 -27.36
CA PRO A 606 23.15 4.93 -27.78
C PRO A 606 22.21 5.01 -29.00
N GLY A 607 21.30 5.98 -29.03
CA GLY A 607 20.25 6.12 -30.05
C GLY A 607 20.71 6.53 -31.48
N LYS A 608 22.00 6.44 -31.83
CA LYS A 608 22.54 6.75 -33.17
C LYS A 608 23.62 5.75 -33.62
N ASN A 609 23.58 5.39 -34.91
CA ASN A 609 24.44 4.42 -35.58
C ASN A 609 25.94 4.83 -35.65
N SER A 610 26.78 4.00 -35.03
CA SER A 610 28.08 3.51 -35.58
C SER A 610 28.47 2.20 -34.87
N HIS A 611 28.12 2.09 -33.58
CA HIS A 611 28.12 0.85 -32.81
C HIS A 611 26.73 0.64 -32.20
N ASP A 612 26.06 -0.49 -32.50
CA ASP A 612 24.74 -0.81 -31.93
C ASP A 612 24.79 -0.94 -30.39
N ILE A 613 25.98 -1.18 -29.85
CA ILE A 613 26.26 -1.47 -28.45
C ILE A 613 27.66 -0.96 -28.09
N ILE A 614 27.79 -0.29 -26.94
CA ILE A 614 29.05 -0.04 -26.25
C ILE A 614 28.99 -0.75 -24.88
N MET A 615 30.04 -1.51 -24.55
CA MET A 615 30.14 -2.25 -23.30
C MET A 615 30.89 -1.42 -22.26
N ILE A 616 30.38 -1.39 -21.03
CA ILE A 616 31.11 -0.94 -19.84
C ILE A 616 31.37 -2.16 -18.97
N HIS A 617 32.63 -2.48 -18.72
CA HIS A 617 33.04 -3.50 -17.77
C HIS A 617 33.55 -2.80 -16.51
N ASP A 618 32.79 -2.83 -15.41
CA ASP A 618 33.22 -2.26 -14.11
C ASP A 618 33.81 -3.34 -13.21
N PHE A 619 35.12 -3.30 -13.01
CA PHE A 619 35.87 -4.25 -12.19
C PHE A 619 36.06 -3.73 -10.77
N GLY A 620 35.67 -4.52 -9.76
CA GLY A 620 36.08 -4.32 -8.37
C GLY A 620 37.42 -4.97 -8.09
N LEU A 621 38.36 -4.17 -7.57
CA LEU A 621 39.76 -4.54 -7.47
C LEU A 621 40.31 -4.26 -6.07
N VAL A 622 41.22 -5.10 -5.62
CA VAL A 622 41.96 -4.91 -4.36
C VAL A 622 43.44 -5.10 -4.60
N THR A 623 44.30 -4.25 -4.03
CA THR A 623 45.75 -4.46 -4.08
C THR A 623 46.13 -5.79 -3.44
N ARG A 624 46.95 -6.59 -4.13
CA ARG A 624 47.34 -7.94 -3.65
C ARG A 624 48.10 -7.93 -2.32
N ASP A 625 48.83 -6.86 -2.04
CA ASP A 625 49.63 -6.66 -0.83
C ASP A 625 48.89 -5.88 0.27
N GLY A 626 47.65 -5.46 0.02
CA GLY A 626 46.85 -4.64 0.93
C GLY A 626 47.29 -3.18 1.05
N SER A 627 48.16 -2.70 0.15
CA SER A 627 48.62 -1.32 0.13
C SER A 627 47.51 -0.33 -0.26
N ALA A 628 47.61 0.91 0.22
CA ALA A 628 46.68 1.96 -0.19
C ALA A 628 47.02 2.46 -1.60
N VAL A 629 46.01 2.72 -2.43
CA VAL A 629 46.17 3.28 -3.78
C VAL A 629 45.83 4.76 -3.79
N ASP A 630 46.82 5.59 -4.15
CA ASP A 630 46.60 7.00 -4.50
C ASP A 630 46.16 7.07 -5.97
N VAL A 631 44.86 6.93 -6.19
CA VAL A 631 44.26 6.91 -7.54
C VAL A 631 44.57 8.20 -8.30
N GLU A 632 44.51 9.37 -7.65
CA GLU A 632 44.76 10.64 -8.34
C GLU A 632 46.16 10.72 -8.94
N LYS A 633 47.18 10.21 -8.23
CA LYS A 633 48.55 10.19 -8.74
C LYS A 633 48.80 9.07 -9.75
N SER A 634 48.18 7.91 -9.56
CA SER A 634 48.45 6.72 -10.36
C SER A 634 47.58 6.59 -11.61
N ARG A 635 46.44 7.28 -11.69
CA ARG A 635 45.42 7.12 -12.76
C ARG A 635 46.00 7.22 -14.17
N ALA A 636 46.74 8.28 -14.46
CA ALA A 636 47.29 8.49 -15.81
C ALA A 636 48.28 7.38 -16.20
N ASN A 637 49.21 7.05 -15.29
CA ASN A 637 50.19 5.98 -15.53
C ASN A 637 49.52 4.61 -15.64
N PHE A 638 48.52 4.33 -14.80
CA PHE A 638 47.74 3.09 -14.85
C PHE A 638 46.99 2.95 -16.18
N HIS A 639 46.31 4.01 -16.64
CA HIS A 639 45.63 4.05 -17.93
C HIS A 639 46.60 3.81 -19.09
N GLU A 640 47.76 4.47 -19.10
CA GLU A 640 48.74 4.30 -20.17
C GLU A 640 49.37 2.90 -20.18
N VAL A 641 49.76 2.36 -19.01
CA VAL A 641 50.31 0.99 -18.91
C VAL A 641 49.25 -0.02 -19.36
N PHE A 642 47.99 0.11 -18.92
CA PHE A 642 46.93 -0.81 -19.30
C PHE A 642 46.66 -0.77 -20.80
N SER A 643 46.52 0.44 -21.37
CA SER A 643 46.31 0.61 -22.80
C SER A 643 47.47 0.03 -23.62
N ARG A 644 48.73 0.24 -23.23
CA ARG A 644 49.87 -0.32 -23.99
C ARG A 644 49.96 -1.84 -23.91
N VAL A 645 49.65 -2.44 -22.76
CA VAL A 645 49.58 -3.90 -22.63
C VAL A 645 48.44 -4.45 -23.47
N TRP A 646 47.29 -3.77 -23.48
CA TRP A 646 46.12 -4.11 -24.31
C TRP A 646 46.46 -4.15 -25.81
N HIS A 647 47.16 -3.13 -26.31
CA HIS A 647 47.58 -3.04 -27.71
C HIS A 647 48.80 -3.91 -28.06
N GLY A 648 49.36 -4.64 -27.09
CA GLY A 648 50.55 -5.48 -27.29
C GLY A 648 51.87 -4.71 -27.46
N GLU A 649 51.88 -3.42 -27.13
CA GLU A 649 53.09 -2.57 -27.14
C GLU A 649 53.98 -2.82 -25.92
N MET A 650 53.43 -3.45 -24.88
CA MET A 650 54.10 -3.75 -23.62
C MET A 650 53.76 -5.17 -23.15
N GLU A 651 54.76 -5.86 -22.57
CA GLU A 651 54.55 -7.21 -22.02
C GLU A 651 53.68 -7.17 -20.75
N SER A 652 52.79 -8.16 -20.59
CA SER A 652 52.07 -8.43 -19.33
C SER A 652 52.93 -9.33 -18.46
N ASP A 653 53.59 -8.75 -17.44
CA ASP A 653 54.40 -9.46 -16.45
C ASP A 653 54.44 -8.69 -15.12
N GLY A 654 55.08 -9.28 -14.11
CA GLY A 654 55.09 -8.75 -12.74
C GLY A 654 55.71 -7.36 -12.58
N PHE A 655 56.48 -6.85 -13.55
CA PHE A 655 56.99 -5.48 -13.52
C PHE A 655 55.87 -4.43 -13.63
N ASN A 656 54.72 -4.77 -14.22
CA ASN A 656 53.60 -3.85 -14.39
C ASN A 656 53.05 -3.39 -13.03
N SER A 657 53.19 -4.19 -11.97
CA SER A 657 52.75 -3.82 -10.62
C SER A 657 53.47 -2.58 -10.04
N LEU A 658 54.60 -2.18 -10.60
CA LEU A 658 55.29 -0.93 -10.24
C LEU A 658 54.49 0.33 -10.60
N VAL A 659 53.50 0.24 -11.50
CA VAL A 659 52.61 1.38 -11.82
C VAL A 659 51.82 1.85 -10.60
N LEU A 660 51.39 0.91 -9.74
CA LEU A 660 50.68 1.22 -8.49
C LEU A 660 51.64 1.28 -7.30
N GLY A 661 52.60 0.35 -7.21
CA GLY A 661 53.50 0.26 -6.06
C GLY A 661 54.52 1.40 -5.99
N ALA A 662 55.05 1.83 -7.13
CA ALA A 662 56.10 2.85 -7.23
C ALA A 662 55.64 4.09 -8.02
N GLY A 663 54.43 4.08 -8.59
CA GLY A 663 53.91 5.20 -9.39
C GLY A 663 54.61 5.39 -10.74
N LEU A 664 55.32 4.36 -11.23
CA LEU A 664 56.14 4.47 -12.43
C LEU A 664 55.31 4.54 -13.71
N SER A 665 55.79 5.31 -14.68
CA SER A 665 55.31 5.33 -16.05
C SER A 665 55.75 4.07 -16.81
N TRP A 666 55.07 3.78 -17.93
CA TRP A 666 55.40 2.62 -18.76
C TRP A 666 56.86 2.60 -19.25
N ARG A 667 57.46 3.77 -19.53
CA ARG A 667 58.84 3.88 -20.00
C ARG A 667 59.84 3.43 -18.94
N GLU A 668 59.63 3.88 -17.71
CA GLU A 668 60.46 3.53 -16.56
C GLU A 668 60.36 2.03 -16.24
N ILE A 669 59.15 1.48 -16.31
CA ILE A 669 58.92 0.03 -16.18
C ILE A 669 59.68 -0.74 -17.27
N ILE A 670 59.66 -0.28 -18.52
CA ILE A 670 60.44 -0.90 -19.62
C ILE A 670 61.94 -0.83 -19.38
N ILE A 671 62.47 0.27 -18.82
CA ILE A 671 63.90 0.39 -18.49
C ILE A 671 64.29 -0.71 -17.48
N LEU A 672 63.52 -0.85 -16.40
CA LEU A 672 63.76 -1.86 -15.38
C LEU A 672 63.62 -3.28 -15.93
N ARG A 673 62.61 -3.53 -16.77
CA ARG A 673 62.42 -4.81 -17.47
C ARG A 673 63.62 -5.11 -18.39
N THR A 674 64.11 -4.11 -19.12
CA THR A 674 65.30 -4.23 -19.98
C THR A 674 66.53 -4.62 -19.17
N TYR A 675 66.77 -3.97 -18.02
CA TYR A 675 67.87 -4.33 -17.13
C TYR A 675 67.76 -5.76 -16.61
N ALA A 676 66.57 -6.18 -16.17
CA ALA A 676 66.35 -7.56 -15.73
C ALA A 676 66.59 -8.59 -16.85
N LYS A 677 66.12 -8.31 -18.07
CA LYS A 677 66.36 -9.17 -19.23
C LYS A 677 67.84 -9.22 -19.62
N TYR A 678 68.54 -8.09 -19.57
CA TYR A 678 69.99 -8.03 -19.80
C TYR A 678 70.76 -8.86 -18.76
N LEU A 679 70.43 -8.74 -17.47
CA LEU A 679 71.05 -9.55 -16.40
C LEU A 679 70.82 -11.05 -16.62
N LYS A 680 69.64 -11.44 -17.11
CA LYS A 680 69.34 -12.84 -17.49
C LYS A 680 70.22 -13.31 -18.65
N GLN A 681 70.45 -12.48 -19.66
CA GLN A 681 71.38 -12.78 -20.76
C GLN A 681 72.84 -12.89 -20.28
N ALA A 682 73.24 -12.04 -19.32
CA ALA A 682 74.54 -12.10 -18.65
C ALA A 682 74.69 -13.27 -17.67
N LYS A 683 73.73 -14.20 -17.61
CA LYS A 683 73.71 -15.40 -16.76
C LYS A 683 73.77 -15.08 -15.26
N ALA A 684 73.15 -13.98 -14.82
CA ALA A 684 72.93 -13.73 -13.39
C ALA A 684 72.11 -14.87 -12.76
N PRO A 685 72.37 -15.27 -11.50
CA PRO A 685 71.73 -16.43 -10.86
C PRO A 685 70.27 -16.17 -10.42
N PHE A 686 69.67 -15.04 -10.77
CA PHE A 686 68.36 -14.60 -10.31
C PHE A 686 67.28 -14.86 -11.37
N SER A 687 66.12 -15.35 -10.94
CA SER A 687 64.95 -15.48 -11.83
C SER A 687 64.30 -14.12 -12.06
N GLN A 688 63.59 -13.98 -13.18
CA GLN A 688 62.83 -12.76 -13.48
C GLN A 688 61.81 -12.45 -12.37
N LYS A 689 61.05 -13.46 -11.95
CA LYS A 689 60.09 -13.35 -10.85
C LYS A 689 60.72 -12.86 -9.54
N TYR A 690 61.95 -13.28 -9.24
CA TYR A 690 62.67 -12.80 -8.06
C TYR A 690 63.05 -11.32 -8.21
N MET A 691 63.51 -10.89 -9.38
CA MET A 691 63.85 -9.49 -9.65
C MET A 691 62.60 -8.58 -9.61
N GLU A 692 61.48 -9.02 -10.18
CA GLU A 692 60.18 -8.33 -10.08
C GLU A 692 59.79 -8.12 -8.62
N GLN A 693 59.79 -9.19 -7.81
CA GLN A 693 59.46 -9.12 -6.40
C GLN A 693 60.41 -8.21 -5.61
N ALA A 694 61.71 -8.23 -5.91
CA ALA A 694 62.69 -7.37 -5.25
C ALA A 694 62.40 -5.88 -5.50
N LEU A 695 62.08 -5.50 -6.74
CA LEU A 695 61.72 -4.13 -7.09
C LEU A 695 60.38 -3.70 -6.45
N CYS A 696 59.39 -4.59 -6.44
CA CYS A 696 58.06 -4.31 -5.87
C CYS A 696 58.10 -4.20 -4.35
N ASN A 697 59.00 -4.93 -3.67
CA ASN A 697 59.15 -4.83 -2.22
C ASN A 697 59.97 -3.60 -1.78
N ASN A 698 60.61 -2.89 -2.72
CA ASN A 698 61.50 -1.75 -2.44
C ASN A 698 61.16 -0.53 -3.31
N THR A 699 59.87 -0.18 -3.40
CA THR A 699 59.33 0.82 -4.35
C THR A 699 60.02 2.20 -4.26
N GLY A 700 60.39 2.64 -3.06
CA GLY A 700 61.14 3.90 -2.87
C GLY A 700 62.55 3.87 -3.46
N ILE A 701 63.24 2.72 -3.43
CA ILE A 701 64.55 2.55 -4.08
C ILE A 701 64.35 2.42 -5.58
N THR A 702 63.37 1.61 -5.99
CA THR A 702 63.04 1.37 -7.40
C THR A 702 62.75 2.65 -8.15
N SER A 703 62.04 3.60 -7.53
CA SER A 703 61.73 4.90 -8.13
C SER A 703 62.96 5.79 -8.34
N ASN A 704 64.03 5.61 -7.56
CA ASN A 704 65.28 6.38 -7.72
C ASN A 704 66.22 5.80 -8.79
N LEU A 705 65.91 4.61 -9.34
CA LEU A 705 66.74 3.96 -10.36
C LEU A 705 66.45 4.45 -11.78
N VAL A 706 65.39 5.24 -11.95
CA VAL A 706 64.81 5.63 -13.25
C VAL A 706 64.52 7.11 -13.33
#